data_AF-A0A6I9TIN6-F1
#
_entry.id   AF-A0A6I9TIN6-F1
#
_cell.length_a   1.000
_cell.length_b   1.000
_cell.length_c   1.000
_cell.angle_alpha   90.00
_cell.angle_beta   90.00
_cell.angle_gamma   90.00
#
_symmetry.space_group_name_H-M   'P 1'
#
loop_
_entity.id
_entity.type
_entity.pdbx_description
1 polymer ?
#
loop_
_entity_poly.entity_id
_entity_poly.type
_entity_poly.pdbx_seq_one_letter_code
_entity_poly.pdbx_strand_id
1 'polypeptide(L)'
;MASNMEPVAVTSQKHDPAWKHCQMFKNGDRVQLKCIYCGKIFKGGGIHRIKEHLAGQKGNAATCLRVQPDVRLQMLESLNGVAVKKRKKQKLAEEMSGYDNTNTSGVEVVNNHCGLNTEIVLLPVPEMIEHDGDVYANREDGTSSKTSGRKKKGRVRKAPDFVTSNTAALASFPAMNSKKVSNTVHMAVGRFFFDVGLPVDAVNSAYFQPMIDAIASQGTGVVGPSYHDLRSWILKNLVHEVRNDVDQCTGAWGRTGCSILVDEWNSGKGKTFVNFLVYCPEGTIFLRSTDISHAIDSADVLYELLKETVDEVGLRNVLQVITSCDDRYVIAGKRLTDTYPTVFWTPCAGRCIDLMLQDIGELPTVKMILDQAKSISRYTYSNSVVLNMMRRYTFGVDLVDLGTTRSSTDFMTLKRMVNIRHNLQSMITSEEWMESPYSKKSEGFAVLDTISSQSFWSTCALVARLTDPLLRLLRIVSSEKRPAMGFVYAGLYRAKEAIKKELVNKEEYLVYWNIIDRRWEQLQRHPLHAAGFYLNPKFFYSLEGDAHLHIRSLVYDCIEKLVPDPKIQDKIMKETASYHGGVGDFGRKMAIRARDTLLPTEWWLTYGGGCPNLARLATRILSQTCCLIHHKLDKVPLEHMHERKNCLEHQRLNDLVFVQYNMSMKQMVSSNKQQEAVDPISYEHIDIVEDWVIEKELCSDGSGNTEWMAVDPPLGFDDHEIFDAVKDSEEENGEENIGNH
;
A
#
# COMPACT_ATOMS: atom_id res chain seq x y z
N MET A 1 -40.05 -32.32 39.91
CA MET A 1 -40.20 -33.26 38.78
C MET A 1 -38.96 -33.17 37.92
N ALA A 2 -38.32 -34.29 37.56
CA ALA A 2 -37.17 -34.29 36.67
C ALA A 2 -37.62 -34.37 35.21
N SER A 3 -37.12 -33.49 34.35
CA SER A 3 -37.34 -33.58 32.90
C SER A 3 -36.27 -34.45 32.27
N ASN A 4 -36.62 -35.64 31.79
CA ASN A 4 -35.70 -36.48 31.02
C ASN A 4 -35.26 -35.72 29.76
N MET A 5 -33.98 -35.39 29.69
CA MET A 5 -33.35 -34.75 28.53
C MET A 5 -32.33 -35.72 27.96
N GLU A 6 -32.68 -36.37 26.86
CA GLU A 6 -31.76 -37.28 26.17
C GLU A 6 -30.72 -36.48 25.36
N PRO A 7 -29.41 -36.74 25.57
CA PRO A 7 -28.36 -36.12 24.76
C PRO A 7 -28.34 -36.72 23.36
N VAL A 8 -28.29 -35.88 22.34
CA VAL A 8 -28.24 -36.29 20.93
C VAL A 8 -26.89 -35.92 20.34
N ALA A 9 -26.20 -36.91 19.77
CA ALA A 9 -24.92 -36.71 19.10
C ALA A 9 -25.05 -35.70 17.93
N VAL A 10 -24.07 -34.82 17.78
CA VAL A 10 -24.04 -33.87 16.66
C VAL A 10 -23.42 -34.56 15.45
N THR A 11 -24.14 -34.58 14.33
CA THR A 11 -23.71 -35.24 13.09
C THR A 11 -22.57 -34.49 12.39
N SER A 12 -21.67 -35.25 11.75
CA SER A 12 -20.45 -34.74 11.09
C SER A 12 -20.69 -33.79 9.91
N GLN A 13 -21.92 -33.75 9.37
CA GLN A 13 -22.32 -32.82 8.30
C GLN A 13 -22.46 -31.35 8.77
N LYS A 14 -22.34 -31.06 10.06
CA LYS A 14 -22.47 -29.69 10.60
C LYS A 14 -21.11 -28.99 10.68
N HIS A 15 -20.68 -28.38 9.58
CA HIS A 15 -19.38 -27.71 9.43
C HIS A 15 -19.13 -26.45 10.29
N ASP A 16 -20.12 -25.96 11.04
CA ASP A 16 -19.97 -24.75 11.87
C ASP A 16 -19.19 -25.06 13.18
N PRO A 17 -18.10 -24.34 13.50
CA PRO A 17 -17.23 -24.68 14.62
C PRO A 17 -17.94 -24.61 15.98
N ALA A 18 -19.00 -23.80 16.11
CA ALA A 18 -19.73 -23.60 17.35
C ALA A 18 -20.39 -24.87 17.90
N TRP A 19 -20.68 -25.86 17.05
CA TRP A 19 -21.21 -27.16 17.48
C TRP A 19 -20.27 -27.91 18.43
N LYS A 20 -18.96 -27.65 18.40
CA LYS A 20 -17.98 -28.21 19.35
C LYS A 20 -18.15 -27.66 20.77
N HIS A 21 -18.86 -26.55 20.93
CA HIS A 21 -18.97 -25.77 22.17
C HIS A 21 -20.39 -25.82 22.79
N CYS A 22 -21.27 -26.66 22.26
CA CYS A 22 -22.60 -26.91 22.83
C CYS A 22 -23.00 -28.39 22.79
N GLN A 23 -23.75 -28.83 23.80
CA GLN A 23 -24.41 -30.14 23.83
C GLN A 23 -25.86 -30.00 23.33
N MET A 24 -26.32 -30.95 22.52
CA MET A 24 -27.68 -30.96 21.98
C MET A 24 -28.55 -31.95 22.75
N PHE A 25 -29.74 -31.53 23.16
CA PHE A 25 -30.71 -32.35 23.90
C PHE A 25 -32.07 -32.33 23.21
N LYS A 26 -32.81 -33.44 23.31
CA LYS A 26 -34.24 -33.48 23.00
C LYS A 26 -35.08 -33.35 24.28
N ASN A 27 -36.23 -32.69 24.15
CA ASN A 27 -37.27 -32.61 25.17
C ASN A 27 -38.62 -32.58 24.43
N GLY A 28 -39.21 -33.77 24.26
CA GLY A 28 -40.17 -34.03 23.18
C GLY A 28 -39.55 -33.73 21.81
N ASP A 29 -40.38 -33.27 20.87
CA ASP A 29 -39.96 -32.90 19.51
C ASP A 29 -39.05 -31.66 19.44
N ARG A 30 -38.86 -30.95 20.56
CA ARG A 30 -38.14 -29.67 20.61
C ARG A 30 -36.67 -29.87 21.00
N VAL A 31 -35.79 -29.59 20.05
CA VAL A 31 -34.33 -29.55 20.25
C VAL A 31 -33.94 -28.34 21.11
N GLN A 32 -33.02 -28.56 22.05
CA GLN A 32 -32.43 -27.52 22.90
C GLN A 32 -30.90 -27.63 22.87
N LEU A 33 -30.20 -26.50 22.93
CA LEU A 33 -28.74 -26.42 22.91
C LEU A 33 -28.20 -25.88 24.24
N LYS A 34 -27.24 -26.57 24.85
CA LYS A 34 -26.63 -26.22 26.14
C LYS A 34 -25.18 -25.80 25.95
N CYS A 35 -24.82 -24.59 26.37
CA CYS A 35 -23.43 -24.12 26.35
C CYS A 35 -22.57 -24.89 27.37
N ILE A 36 -21.41 -25.41 26.96
CA ILE A 36 -20.54 -26.21 27.84
C ILE A 36 -19.87 -25.36 28.95
N TYR A 37 -19.60 -24.08 28.70
CA TYR A 37 -18.85 -23.21 29.62
C TYR A 37 -19.69 -22.63 30.77
N CYS A 38 -20.98 -22.36 30.55
CA CYS A 38 -21.86 -21.76 31.54
C CYS A 38 -23.13 -22.57 31.85
N GLY A 39 -23.36 -23.69 31.15
CA GLY A 39 -24.53 -24.55 31.34
C GLY A 39 -25.86 -23.97 30.84
N LYS A 40 -25.89 -22.73 30.31
CA LYS A 40 -27.12 -22.09 29.82
C LYS A 40 -27.73 -22.86 28.66
N ILE A 41 -29.05 -23.09 28.74
CA ILE A 41 -29.85 -23.80 27.73
C ILE A 41 -30.59 -22.79 26.85
N PHE A 42 -30.56 -23.03 25.54
CA PHE A 42 -31.23 -22.28 24.49
C PHE A 42 -32.33 -23.14 23.88
N LYS A 43 -33.54 -22.58 23.75
CA LYS A 43 -34.68 -23.26 23.13
C LYS A 43 -34.60 -23.12 21.61
N GLY A 44 -34.68 -24.24 20.89
CA GLY A 44 -34.51 -24.34 19.43
C GLY A 44 -33.10 -24.75 19.00
N GLY A 45 -32.99 -25.49 17.89
CA GLY A 45 -31.74 -26.06 17.39
C GLY A 45 -30.85 -25.12 16.56
N GLY A 46 -31.09 -23.81 16.60
CA GLY A 46 -30.37 -22.82 15.78
C GLY A 46 -29.03 -22.40 16.38
N ILE A 47 -27.92 -22.76 15.72
CA ILE A 47 -26.55 -22.55 16.23
C ILE A 47 -26.15 -21.07 16.32
N HIS A 48 -26.78 -20.16 15.59
CA HIS A 48 -26.45 -18.72 15.59
C HIS A 48 -26.51 -18.10 16.99
N ARG A 49 -27.50 -18.48 17.80
CA ARG A 49 -27.65 -18.01 19.19
C ARG A 49 -26.54 -18.54 20.12
N ILE A 50 -25.98 -19.72 19.83
CA ILE A 50 -24.79 -20.23 20.51
C ILE A 50 -23.54 -19.44 20.06
N LYS A 51 -23.43 -19.06 18.78
CA LYS A 51 -22.33 -18.20 18.31
C LYS A 51 -22.34 -16.82 18.96
N GLU A 52 -23.47 -16.11 18.93
CA GLU A 52 -23.63 -14.82 19.64
C GLU A 52 -23.23 -14.93 21.12
N HIS A 53 -23.75 -15.96 21.80
CA HIS A 53 -23.44 -16.25 23.20
C HIS A 53 -21.94 -16.45 23.46
N LEU A 54 -21.25 -17.21 22.63
CA LEU A 54 -19.82 -17.53 22.79
C LEU A 54 -18.89 -16.40 22.30
N ALA A 55 -19.26 -15.69 21.24
CA ALA A 55 -18.55 -14.50 20.76
C ALA A 55 -18.66 -13.32 21.73
N GLY A 56 -19.66 -13.32 22.61
CA GLY A 56 -19.84 -12.26 23.61
C GLY A 56 -20.44 -10.97 23.05
N GLN A 57 -20.96 -10.97 21.82
CA GLN A 57 -21.76 -9.87 21.28
C GLN A 57 -23.12 -9.82 21.97
N LYS A 58 -23.66 -8.60 22.20
CA LYS A 58 -25.05 -8.41 22.63
C LYS A 58 -25.96 -8.65 21.43
N GLY A 59 -26.79 -9.69 21.50
CA GLY A 59 -27.72 -10.08 20.44
C GLY A 59 -28.96 -10.79 20.98
N ASN A 60 -29.50 -11.74 20.22
CA ASN A 60 -30.62 -12.60 20.62
C ASN A 60 -30.25 -13.64 21.70
N ALA A 61 -29.01 -13.62 22.16
CA ALA A 61 -28.48 -14.40 23.27
C ALA A 61 -27.72 -13.51 24.26
N ALA A 62 -27.97 -13.68 25.56
CA ALA A 62 -27.10 -13.09 26.59
C ALA A 62 -25.72 -13.75 26.56
N THR A 63 -24.67 -12.96 26.79
CA THR A 63 -23.27 -13.32 26.56
C THR A 63 -22.73 -14.39 27.53
N CYS A 64 -21.70 -15.13 27.10
CA CYS A 64 -20.96 -16.06 27.96
C CYS A 64 -19.75 -15.35 28.58
N LEU A 65 -19.66 -15.35 29.92
CA LEU A 65 -18.50 -14.83 30.65
C LEU A 65 -17.46 -15.91 30.98
N ARG A 66 -17.75 -17.19 30.71
CA ARG A 66 -16.88 -18.34 31.05
C ARG A 66 -16.21 -19.01 29.83
N VAL A 67 -16.46 -18.50 28.63
CA VAL A 67 -15.78 -18.95 27.39
C VAL A 67 -14.39 -18.32 27.29
N GLN A 68 -13.41 -19.13 26.88
CA GLN A 68 -12.01 -18.74 26.74
C GLN A 68 -11.82 -17.72 25.59
N PRO A 69 -10.75 -16.89 25.60
CA PRO A 69 -10.59 -15.79 24.64
C PRO A 69 -10.43 -16.23 23.19
N ASP A 70 -9.72 -17.32 22.96
CA ASP A 70 -9.52 -17.99 21.67
C ASP A 70 -10.84 -18.46 21.04
N VAL A 71 -11.67 -19.15 21.83
CA VAL A 71 -13.00 -19.61 21.39
C VAL A 71 -13.92 -18.41 21.14
N ARG A 72 -13.80 -17.34 21.95
CA ARG A 72 -14.56 -16.10 21.72
C ARG A 72 -14.20 -15.46 20.38
N LEU A 73 -12.91 -15.33 20.07
CA LEU A 73 -12.41 -14.79 18.80
C LEU A 73 -12.88 -15.64 17.60
N GLN A 74 -12.71 -16.95 17.65
CA GLN A 74 -13.15 -17.86 16.58
C GLN A 74 -14.66 -17.76 16.29
N MET A 75 -15.49 -17.54 17.33
CA MET A 75 -16.93 -17.34 17.14
C MET A 75 -17.27 -15.94 16.59
N LEU A 76 -16.48 -14.91 16.92
CA LEU A 76 -16.60 -13.56 16.38
C LEU A 76 -16.27 -13.54 14.88
N GLU A 77 -15.15 -14.17 14.47
CA GLU A 77 -14.77 -14.38 13.07
C GLU A 77 -15.85 -15.14 12.29
N SER A 78 -16.42 -16.19 12.89
CA SER A 78 -17.49 -17.01 12.30
C SER A 78 -18.81 -16.25 12.09
N LEU A 79 -19.05 -15.16 12.83
CA LEU A 79 -20.18 -14.25 12.62
C LEU A 79 -19.83 -13.20 11.55
N ASN A 80 -18.65 -12.58 11.65
CA ASN A 80 -18.19 -11.55 10.71
C ASN A 80 -18.10 -12.08 9.26
N GLY A 81 -17.66 -13.32 9.06
CA GLY A 81 -17.63 -13.96 7.74
C GLY A 81 -19.00 -14.13 7.06
N VAL A 82 -20.11 -14.09 7.82
CA VAL A 82 -21.48 -14.07 7.28
C VAL A 82 -21.90 -12.64 6.96
N ALA A 83 -21.58 -11.68 7.83
CA ALA A 83 -21.88 -10.26 7.62
C ALA A 83 -21.18 -9.69 6.37
N VAL A 84 -19.91 -10.05 6.14
CA VAL A 84 -19.16 -9.67 4.93
C VAL A 84 -19.81 -10.22 3.66
N LYS A 85 -20.28 -11.47 3.66
CA LYS A 85 -21.02 -12.04 2.51
C LYS A 85 -22.36 -11.34 2.28
N LYS A 86 -23.07 -10.94 3.33
CA LYS A 86 -24.32 -10.17 3.21
C LYS A 86 -24.07 -8.78 2.62
N ARG A 87 -23.14 -8.00 3.20
CA ARG A 87 -22.73 -6.67 2.68
C ARG A 87 -22.26 -6.74 1.23
N LYS A 88 -21.52 -7.78 0.84
CA LYS A 88 -21.05 -7.96 -0.54
C LYS A 88 -22.17 -8.32 -1.53
N LYS A 89 -23.22 -9.03 -1.10
CA LYS A 89 -24.43 -9.23 -1.92
C LYS A 89 -25.29 -7.96 -2.00
N GLN A 90 -25.27 -7.12 -0.96
CA GLN A 90 -26.08 -5.91 -0.89
C GLN A 90 -25.51 -4.78 -1.77
N LYS A 91 -24.19 -4.55 -1.76
CA LYS A 91 -23.54 -3.62 -2.70
C LYS A 91 -23.83 -3.97 -4.17
N LEU A 92 -23.81 -5.26 -4.51
CA LEU A 92 -24.16 -5.77 -5.84
C LEU A 92 -25.65 -5.56 -6.25
N ALA A 93 -26.52 -5.12 -5.33
CA ALA A 93 -27.89 -4.72 -5.64
C ALA A 93 -28.03 -3.19 -5.69
N GLU A 94 -27.35 -2.48 -4.78
CA GLU A 94 -27.29 -1.01 -4.75
C GLU A 94 -26.58 -0.43 -5.98
N GLU A 95 -25.61 -1.15 -6.56
CA GLU A 95 -24.92 -0.81 -7.82
C GLU A 95 -25.80 -0.98 -9.08
N MET A 96 -27.05 -1.48 -8.97
CA MET A 96 -27.95 -1.73 -10.12
C MET A 96 -29.13 -0.76 -10.26
N SER A 97 -29.48 0.06 -9.26
CA SER A 97 -30.71 0.88 -9.26
C SER A 97 -30.45 2.39 -9.46
N GLY A 98 -29.42 2.75 -10.22
CA GLY A 98 -28.75 4.06 -10.10
C GLY A 98 -28.90 5.07 -11.25
N TYR A 99 -29.60 4.76 -12.34
CA TYR A 99 -29.76 5.66 -13.49
C TYR A 99 -31.02 5.31 -14.31
N ASP A 100 -31.96 6.25 -14.50
CA ASP A 100 -32.30 6.75 -15.84
C ASP A 100 -33.23 8.01 -15.84
N ASN A 101 -33.38 8.63 -17.02
CA ASN A 101 -34.23 9.75 -17.46
C ASN A 101 -33.70 11.19 -17.22
N THR A 102 -33.43 11.99 -18.25
CA THR A 102 -34.49 12.50 -19.15
C THR A 102 -34.01 13.08 -20.50
N ASN A 103 -34.83 12.84 -21.53
CA ASN A 103 -35.12 13.68 -22.72
C ASN A 103 -34.15 13.80 -23.91
N THR A 104 -34.75 13.85 -25.10
CA THR A 104 -34.10 13.76 -26.43
C THR A 104 -34.71 14.74 -27.43
N SER A 105 -33.88 15.51 -28.15
CA SER A 105 -34.23 16.17 -29.43
C SER A 105 -32.96 16.71 -30.12
N GLY A 106 -32.73 16.61 -31.43
CA GLY A 106 -33.50 15.89 -32.47
C GLY A 106 -33.68 16.66 -33.79
N VAL A 107 -32.60 16.96 -34.54
CA VAL A 107 -32.64 17.46 -35.94
C VAL A 107 -31.40 16.94 -36.70
N GLU A 108 -31.56 16.59 -37.98
CA GLU A 108 -30.47 16.20 -38.91
C GLU A 108 -30.18 17.29 -39.97
N VAL A 109 -29.02 17.21 -40.66
CA VAL A 109 -28.85 17.26 -42.15
C VAL A 109 -27.43 17.72 -42.61
N VAL A 110 -26.64 16.74 -43.09
CA VAL A 110 -25.73 16.74 -44.28
C VAL A 110 -24.52 17.71 -44.41
N ASN A 111 -23.30 17.10 -44.37
CA ASN A 111 -22.03 17.32 -45.16
C ASN A 111 -21.44 18.76 -45.38
N ASN A 112 -20.12 18.95 -45.59
CA ASN A 112 -19.10 18.06 -46.18
C ASN A 112 -17.63 18.46 -45.84
N HIS A 113 -16.70 17.48 -45.74
CA HIS A 113 -15.21 17.62 -45.69
C HIS A 113 -14.57 18.46 -44.54
N CYS A 114 -13.34 18.22 -44.05
CA CYS A 114 -12.42 17.07 -44.13
C CYS A 114 -11.34 17.19 -43.02
N GLY A 115 -11.02 16.09 -42.31
CA GLY A 115 -9.88 16.03 -41.38
C GLY A 115 -9.93 14.83 -40.43
N LEU A 116 -8.91 13.95 -40.47
CA LEU A 116 -8.92 12.70 -39.71
C LEU A 116 -8.78 12.93 -38.20
N ASN A 117 -9.73 12.40 -37.43
CA ASN A 117 -9.53 11.98 -36.04
C ASN A 117 -10.19 10.59 -35.91
N THR A 118 -9.54 9.64 -35.22
CA THR A 118 -10.04 8.27 -35.09
C THR A 118 -10.85 8.12 -33.82
N GLU A 119 -12.16 7.87 -33.95
CA GLU A 119 -13.02 7.38 -32.86
C GLU A 119 -13.66 6.05 -33.27
N ILE A 120 -13.85 5.14 -32.31
CA ILE A 120 -14.40 3.80 -32.51
C ILE A 120 -15.71 3.68 -31.71
N VAL A 121 -16.69 2.97 -32.27
CA VAL A 121 -18.11 3.07 -31.92
C VAL A 121 -18.49 2.18 -30.73
N LEU A 122 -19.33 2.70 -29.83
CA LEU A 122 -19.99 1.98 -28.73
C LEU A 122 -21.35 1.42 -29.16
N LEU A 123 -21.76 0.27 -28.61
CA LEU A 123 -23.16 -0.23 -28.66
C LEU A 123 -23.59 -0.85 -27.31
N PRO A 124 -24.89 -0.82 -26.95
CA PRO A 124 -25.41 -1.19 -25.62
C PRO A 124 -25.98 -2.63 -25.51
N VAL A 125 -26.49 -2.99 -24.32
CA VAL A 125 -27.07 -4.31 -23.97
C VAL A 125 -28.54 -4.17 -23.50
N PRO A 126 -29.46 -5.13 -23.77
CA PRO A 126 -30.89 -5.01 -23.42
C PRO A 126 -31.28 -5.51 -22.02
N GLU A 127 -32.44 -5.05 -21.53
CA GLU A 127 -33.08 -5.41 -20.24
C GLU A 127 -34.10 -6.57 -20.31
N MET A 128 -34.42 -7.18 -19.16
CA MET A 128 -35.69 -7.84 -18.74
C MET A 128 -35.50 -8.51 -17.34
N ILE A 129 -36.48 -8.63 -16.41
CA ILE A 129 -37.83 -8.03 -16.23
C ILE A 129 -38.22 -8.12 -14.72
N GLU A 130 -39.29 -7.47 -14.26
CA GLU A 130 -39.75 -7.44 -12.84
C GLU A 130 -40.66 -8.61 -12.39
N HIS A 131 -40.75 -8.86 -11.06
CA HIS A 131 -42.04 -9.16 -10.38
C HIS A 131 -41.99 -9.12 -8.82
N ASP A 132 -42.45 -7.99 -8.27
CA ASP A 132 -43.38 -7.73 -7.13
C ASP A 132 -43.58 -8.65 -5.88
N GLY A 133 -43.72 -7.97 -4.71
CA GLY A 133 -44.60 -8.27 -3.56
C GLY A 133 -44.14 -9.16 -2.37
N ASP A 134 -44.69 -9.07 -1.13
CA ASP A 134 -45.31 -7.98 -0.31
C ASP A 134 -45.54 -8.47 1.17
N VAL A 135 -46.03 -7.61 2.08
CA VAL A 135 -46.79 -7.86 3.35
C VAL A 135 -46.07 -8.14 4.70
N TYR A 136 -45.92 -7.05 5.50
CA TYR A 136 -46.31 -6.83 6.93
C TYR A 136 -46.00 -7.76 8.15
N ALA A 137 -45.73 -7.06 9.29
CA ALA A 137 -46.25 -7.25 10.67
C ALA A 137 -45.73 -8.37 11.62
N ASN A 138 -45.82 -8.26 12.97
CA ASN A 138 -45.68 -7.14 13.94
C ASN A 138 -45.66 -7.68 15.42
N ARG A 139 -45.21 -6.87 16.42
CA ARG A 139 -45.56 -6.94 17.89
C ARG A 139 -45.15 -8.20 18.72
N GLU A 140 -45.05 -8.24 20.07
CA GLU A 140 -44.99 -7.24 21.18
C GLU A 140 -44.38 -7.86 22.48
N ASP A 141 -43.92 -6.99 23.42
CA ASP A 141 -43.89 -7.04 24.90
C ASP A 141 -43.43 -8.27 25.75
N GLY A 142 -42.98 -8.10 27.02
CA GLY A 142 -42.66 -6.87 27.78
C GLY A 142 -42.50 -7.06 29.31
N THR A 143 -41.87 -6.09 30.02
CA THR A 143 -41.82 -5.89 31.51
C THR A 143 -41.16 -6.97 32.42
N SER A 144 -40.74 -6.75 33.69
CA SER A 144 -40.12 -5.63 34.49
C SER A 144 -39.79 -6.19 35.93
N SER A 145 -39.20 -5.56 36.99
CA SER A 145 -38.46 -4.31 37.29
C SER A 145 -37.75 -4.42 38.70
N LYS A 146 -36.84 -3.47 39.07
CA LYS A 146 -36.48 -2.99 40.46
C LYS A 146 -35.75 -3.96 41.45
N THR A 147 -34.95 -3.59 42.49
CA THR A 147 -34.35 -2.30 43.01
C THR A 147 -33.21 -2.53 44.07
N SER A 148 -32.19 -1.63 44.14
CA SER A 148 -31.32 -1.18 45.31
C SER A 148 -30.68 -2.18 46.32
N GLY A 149 -29.51 -1.98 47.00
CA GLY A 149 -28.54 -0.88 47.22
C GLY A 149 -27.32 -1.37 48.09
N ARG A 150 -26.63 -0.67 49.05
CA ARG A 150 -26.69 0.73 49.54
C ARG A 150 -25.52 1.23 50.50
N LYS A 151 -24.20 1.03 50.22
CA LYS A 151 -22.96 1.60 50.93
C LYS A 151 -22.35 0.73 52.10
N LYS A 152 -21.18 0.96 52.77
CA LYS A 152 -20.14 2.06 52.84
C LYS A 152 -18.77 1.67 53.52
N LYS A 153 -17.64 2.29 53.10
CA LYS A 153 -16.35 2.68 53.79
C LYS A 153 -15.66 1.85 54.92
N GLY A 154 -14.30 1.74 54.84
CA GLY A 154 -13.36 1.46 55.98
C GLY A 154 -11.88 1.43 55.55
N ARG A 155 -10.93 1.98 56.34
CA ARG A 155 -9.73 2.76 55.89
C ARG A 155 -8.52 2.60 56.85
N VAL A 156 -7.29 3.00 56.43
CA VAL A 156 -6.14 3.57 57.23
C VAL A 156 -4.81 2.75 57.37
N ARG A 157 -3.73 3.32 56.77
CA ARG A 157 -2.26 3.33 57.09
C ARG A 157 -1.31 2.14 56.85
N LYS A 158 -0.02 2.54 56.65
CA LYS A 158 1.25 1.77 56.54
C LYS A 158 2.22 2.25 57.64
N ALA A 159 3.26 1.46 57.97
CA ALA A 159 4.61 1.86 58.41
C ALA A 159 5.58 0.64 58.30
N PRO A 160 6.92 0.79 58.21
CA PRO A 160 7.75 -0.14 57.42
C PRO A 160 9.06 -0.68 58.08
N ASP A 161 9.96 -1.23 57.23
CA ASP A 161 11.40 -1.57 57.43
C ASP A 161 11.72 -2.86 58.24
N PHE A 162 12.65 -3.77 57.88
CA PHE A 162 14.09 -3.55 57.60
C PHE A 162 14.82 -4.75 56.89
N VAL A 163 15.74 -4.42 55.98
CA VAL A 163 16.96 -5.03 55.37
C VAL A 163 17.42 -6.52 55.60
N THR A 164 17.97 -7.13 54.52
CA THR A 164 18.96 -8.26 54.36
C THR A 164 18.60 -9.77 54.40
N SER A 165 18.91 -10.43 53.26
CA SER A 165 19.63 -11.72 53.00
C SER A 165 19.79 -12.80 54.10
N ASN A 166 19.74 -14.11 53.83
CA ASN A 166 20.39 -14.82 52.71
C ASN A 166 19.87 -16.25 52.43
N THR A 167 20.09 -16.75 51.20
CA THR A 167 20.23 -18.17 50.75
C THR A 167 19.44 -19.33 51.41
N ALA A 168 18.47 -19.89 50.68
CA ALA A 168 18.29 -21.35 50.47
C ALA A 168 17.36 -21.58 49.25
N ALA A 169 17.49 -22.70 48.54
CA ALA A 169 16.73 -22.98 47.31
C ALA A 169 15.69 -24.09 47.49
N LEU A 170 14.51 -23.93 46.86
CA LEU A 170 13.82 -24.95 46.06
C LEU A 170 12.56 -24.34 45.37
N ALA A 171 12.03 -25.00 44.34
CA ALA A 171 11.20 -24.36 43.32
C ALA A 171 9.68 -24.49 43.53
N SER A 172 8.93 -23.45 43.14
CA SER A 172 7.63 -23.59 42.44
C SER A 172 7.15 -22.29 41.76
N PHE A 173 6.43 -22.51 40.67
CA PHE A 173 5.78 -21.59 39.72
C PHE A 173 5.22 -20.25 40.25
N PRO A 174 5.46 -19.13 39.54
CA PRO A 174 4.52 -18.01 39.49
C PRO A 174 3.30 -18.39 38.61
N ALA A 175 2.10 -18.05 39.06
CA ALA A 175 0.87 -18.25 38.28
C ALA A 175 0.76 -17.28 37.08
N MET A 176 -0.27 -17.46 36.26
CA MET A 176 -0.59 -16.62 35.09
C MET A 176 -0.67 -15.12 35.45
N ASN A 177 0.42 -14.39 35.19
CA ASN A 177 0.36 -12.95 35.06
C ASN A 177 -0.32 -12.59 33.74
N SER A 178 -1.31 -11.70 33.78
CA SER A 178 -1.67 -10.92 32.59
C SER A 178 -0.43 -10.19 32.10
N LYS A 179 -0.20 -10.16 30.78
CA LYS A 179 0.99 -9.54 30.19
C LYS A 179 0.99 -8.01 30.41
N LYS A 180 1.47 -7.57 31.57
CA LYS A 180 2.14 -6.26 31.65
C LYS A 180 3.33 -6.34 30.69
N VAL A 181 3.30 -5.49 29.66
CA VAL A 181 4.48 -5.19 28.85
C VAL A 181 5.59 -4.83 29.83
N SER A 182 6.76 -5.44 29.68
CA SER A 182 7.85 -5.27 30.65
C SER A 182 8.57 -3.97 30.34
N ASN A 183 8.07 -2.86 30.92
CA ASN A 183 8.62 -1.52 30.69
C ASN A 183 10.14 -1.46 30.88
N THR A 184 10.74 -2.30 31.73
CA THR A 184 12.20 -2.40 31.90
C THR A 184 12.93 -2.81 30.62
N VAL A 185 12.38 -3.75 29.84
CA VAL A 185 12.96 -4.21 28.56
C VAL A 185 12.81 -3.13 27.50
N HIS A 186 11.62 -2.53 27.39
CA HIS A 186 11.37 -1.46 26.42
C HIS A 186 12.23 -0.21 26.71
N MET A 187 12.40 0.15 27.99
CA MET A 187 13.32 1.22 28.40
C MET A 187 14.79 0.88 28.17
N ALA A 188 15.19 -0.40 28.23
CA ALA A 188 16.56 -0.80 27.89
C ALA A 188 16.83 -0.70 26.38
N VAL A 189 15.89 -1.16 25.56
CA VAL A 189 15.92 -0.99 24.09
C VAL A 189 15.96 0.49 23.71
N GLY A 190 15.04 1.30 24.24
CA GLY A 190 14.97 2.72 23.95
C GLY A 190 16.25 3.47 24.36
N ARG A 191 16.82 3.15 25.53
CA ARG A 191 18.12 3.69 25.94
C ARG A 191 19.23 3.37 24.94
N PHE A 192 19.32 2.13 24.47
CA PHE A 192 20.32 1.77 23.45
C PHE A 192 20.10 2.54 22.14
N PHE A 193 18.86 2.60 21.65
CA PHE A 193 18.52 3.34 20.42
C PHE A 193 18.93 4.81 20.48
N PHE A 194 18.59 5.51 21.57
CA PHE A 194 18.90 6.93 21.71
C PHE A 194 20.37 7.22 22.07
N ASP A 195 21.06 6.32 22.75
CA ASP A 195 22.50 6.44 23.09
C ASP A 195 23.40 6.32 21.84
N VAL A 196 23.09 5.38 20.93
CA VAL A 196 23.85 5.20 19.68
C VAL A 196 23.25 5.91 18.46
N GLY A 197 22.19 6.69 18.64
CA GLY A 197 21.57 7.50 17.60
C GLY A 197 20.87 6.72 16.48
N LEU A 198 20.25 5.58 16.78
CA LEU A 198 19.51 4.79 15.79
C LEU A 198 18.19 5.46 15.37
N PRO A 199 17.83 5.42 14.07
CA PRO A 199 16.51 5.81 13.61
C PRO A 199 15.43 4.96 14.28
N VAL A 200 14.30 5.57 14.64
CA VAL A 200 13.22 4.88 15.37
C VAL A 200 12.64 3.75 14.53
N ASP A 201 12.57 3.91 13.21
CA ASP A 201 12.11 2.86 12.28
C ASP A 201 12.99 1.60 12.27
N ALA A 202 14.16 1.58 12.93
CA ALA A 202 14.93 0.35 13.07
C ALA A 202 14.19 -0.73 13.90
N VAL A 203 13.17 -0.38 14.71
CA VAL A 203 12.28 -1.38 15.35
C VAL A 203 11.40 -2.13 14.34
N ASN A 204 11.14 -1.51 13.19
CA ASN A 204 10.32 -2.07 12.09
C ASN A 204 11.12 -3.02 11.17
N SER A 205 12.40 -3.28 11.51
CA SER A 205 13.24 -4.27 10.82
C SER A 205 12.74 -5.70 11.07
N ALA A 206 12.67 -6.52 10.03
CA ALA A 206 12.26 -7.92 10.13
C ALA A 206 13.17 -8.78 11.04
N TYR A 207 14.38 -8.31 11.34
CA TYR A 207 15.32 -8.96 12.27
C TYR A 207 15.17 -8.51 13.73
N PHE A 208 14.42 -7.44 14.01
CA PHE A 208 14.33 -6.85 15.35
C PHE A 208 13.62 -7.78 16.34
N GLN A 209 12.42 -8.26 16.03
CA GLN A 209 11.71 -9.21 16.91
C GLN A 209 12.46 -10.57 17.01
N PRO A 210 12.96 -11.19 15.93
CA PRO A 210 13.80 -12.40 16.02
C PRO A 210 15.05 -12.25 16.90
N MET A 211 15.69 -11.07 16.95
CA MET A 211 16.78 -10.79 17.88
C MET A 211 16.31 -10.86 19.34
N ILE A 212 15.18 -10.24 19.66
CA ILE A 212 14.58 -10.28 21.02
C ILE A 212 14.17 -11.72 21.39
N ASP A 213 13.56 -12.46 20.46
CA ASP A 213 13.16 -13.85 20.67
C ASP A 213 14.37 -14.78 20.88
N ALA A 214 15.45 -14.59 20.11
CA ALA A 214 16.69 -15.33 20.27
C ALA A 214 17.33 -15.08 21.66
N ILE A 215 17.40 -13.83 22.10
CA ILE A 215 17.89 -13.46 23.44
C ILE A 215 17.01 -14.08 24.53
N ALA A 216 15.68 -13.98 24.38
CA ALA A 216 14.73 -14.53 25.34
C ALA A 216 14.81 -16.06 25.43
N SER A 217 15.10 -16.77 24.33
CA SER A 217 15.21 -18.23 24.30
C SER A 217 16.36 -18.80 25.14
N GLN A 218 17.42 -18.02 25.34
CA GLN A 218 18.63 -18.42 26.08
C GLN A 218 18.53 -18.15 27.60
N GLY A 219 17.57 -17.34 28.05
CA GLY A 219 17.31 -17.08 29.47
C GLY A 219 18.29 -16.12 30.14
N THR A 220 18.59 -16.37 31.42
CA THR A 220 19.41 -15.47 32.26
C THR A 220 20.90 -15.74 32.11
N GLY A 221 21.69 -14.70 31.78
CA GLY A 221 23.15 -14.79 31.67
C GLY A 221 23.71 -14.64 30.25
N VAL A 222 22.86 -14.34 29.26
CA VAL A 222 23.27 -14.02 27.88
C VAL A 222 24.26 -12.85 27.88
N VAL A 223 25.39 -13.05 27.21
CA VAL A 223 26.38 -12.00 26.90
C VAL A 223 26.23 -11.63 25.44
N GLY A 224 26.12 -10.33 25.13
CA GLY A 224 26.04 -9.84 23.76
C GLY A 224 27.37 -9.97 23.01
N PRO A 225 27.37 -9.99 21.66
CA PRO A 225 28.59 -10.04 20.87
C PRO A 225 29.45 -8.79 21.10
N SER A 226 30.78 -8.94 21.10
CA SER A 226 31.68 -7.79 21.21
C SER A 226 31.77 -7.02 19.89
N TYR A 227 32.35 -5.81 19.96
CA TYR A 227 32.76 -5.06 18.77
C TYR A 227 33.59 -5.91 17.80
N HIS A 228 34.51 -6.75 18.31
CA HIS A 228 35.36 -7.58 17.46
C HIS A 228 34.59 -8.74 16.81
N ASP A 229 33.57 -9.32 17.47
CA ASP A 229 32.75 -10.39 16.90
C ASP A 229 31.93 -9.89 15.71
N LEU A 230 31.17 -8.80 15.92
CA LEU A 230 30.38 -8.11 14.90
C LEU A 230 31.24 -7.76 13.68
N ARG A 231 32.44 -7.23 13.94
CA ARG A 231 33.37 -6.71 12.94
C ARG A 231 34.29 -7.77 12.33
N SER A 232 34.12 -9.06 12.64
CA SER A 232 34.93 -10.16 12.09
C SER A 232 34.10 -11.35 11.62
N TRP A 233 33.86 -12.36 12.47
CA TRP A 233 33.23 -13.61 12.07
C TRP A 233 31.72 -13.48 11.83
N ILE A 234 31.03 -12.59 12.54
CA ILE A 234 29.61 -12.33 12.31
C ILE A 234 29.42 -11.73 10.90
N LEU A 235 30.10 -10.61 10.58
CA LEU A 235 30.03 -10.02 9.24
C LEU A 235 30.41 -11.02 8.14
N LYS A 236 31.47 -11.83 8.32
CA LYS A 236 31.83 -12.88 7.35
C LYS A 236 30.72 -13.90 7.14
N ASN A 237 30.09 -14.38 8.22
CA ASN A 237 28.98 -15.33 8.12
C ASN A 237 27.77 -14.71 7.42
N LEU A 238 27.45 -13.43 7.69
CA LEU A 238 26.37 -12.72 6.99
C LEU A 238 26.68 -12.47 5.52
N VAL A 239 27.94 -12.21 5.14
CA VAL A 239 28.37 -12.15 3.73
C VAL A 239 28.16 -13.50 3.04
N HIS A 240 28.45 -14.62 3.72
CA HIS A 240 28.18 -15.96 3.17
C HIS A 240 26.68 -16.27 3.06
N GLU A 241 25.87 -15.91 4.07
CA GLU A 241 24.41 -16.06 4.04
C GLU A 241 23.78 -15.28 2.88
N VAL A 242 24.14 -13.99 2.75
CA VAL A 242 23.66 -13.12 1.67
C VAL A 242 24.15 -13.58 0.30
N ARG A 243 25.37 -14.12 0.18
CA ARG A 243 25.84 -14.72 -1.09
C ARG A 243 25.02 -15.95 -1.48
N ASN A 244 24.64 -16.80 -0.52
CA ASN A 244 23.76 -17.94 -0.80
C ASN A 244 22.36 -17.49 -1.25
N ASP A 245 21.79 -16.43 -0.65
CA ASP A 245 20.53 -15.81 -1.11
C ASP A 245 20.64 -15.27 -2.55
N VAL A 246 21.76 -14.60 -2.86
CA VAL A 246 22.06 -14.07 -4.20
C VAL A 246 22.16 -15.21 -5.20
N ASP A 247 22.92 -16.27 -4.91
CA ASP A 247 23.09 -17.45 -5.78
C ASP A 247 21.75 -18.17 -6.02
N GLN A 248 20.86 -18.24 -5.01
CA GLN A 248 19.51 -18.77 -5.19
C GLN A 248 18.69 -17.92 -6.18
N CYS A 249 18.82 -16.58 -6.12
CA CYS A 249 18.12 -15.67 -7.04
C CYS A 249 18.73 -15.69 -8.46
N THR A 250 20.06 -15.81 -8.60
CA THR A 250 20.71 -15.87 -9.93
C THR A 250 20.34 -17.14 -10.70
N GLY A 251 20.10 -18.26 -10.00
CA GLY A 251 19.64 -19.52 -10.58
C GLY A 251 18.35 -19.41 -11.41
N ALA A 252 17.50 -18.41 -11.14
CA ALA A 252 16.29 -18.15 -11.93
C ALA A 252 16.55 -17.39 -13.24
N TRP A 253 17.65 -16.65 -13.37
CA TRP A 253 17.89 -15.73 -14.50
C TRP A 253 17.93 -16.43 -15.86
N GLY A 254 18.42 -17.68 -15.93
CA GLY A 254 18.37 -18.47 -17.17
C GLY A 254 16.94 -18.74 -17.67
N ARG A 255 15.98 -18.84 -16.74
CA ARG A 255 14.55 -19.04 -17.01
C ARG A 255 13.83 -17.72 -17.30
N THR A 256 13.92 -16.76 -16.38
CA THR A 256 13.11 -15.52 -16.41
C THR A 256 13.79 -14.37 -17.15
N GLY A 257 15.10 -14.44 -17.38
CA GLY A 257 15.92 -13.25 -17.58
C GLY A 257 15.96 -12.36 -16.33
N CYS A 258 16.76 -11.31 -16.40
CA CYS A 258 16.84 -10.26 -15.40
C CYS A 258 16.92 -8.87 -16.03
N SER A 259 16.66 -7.84 -15.22
CA SER A 259 16.86 -6.43 -15.58
C SER A 259 17.95 -5.85 -14.71
N ILE A 260 18.99 -5.27 -15.30
CA ILE A 260 19.95 -4.46 -14.54
C ILE A 260 19.28 -3.11 -14.26
N LEU A 261 19.33 -2.65 -13.01
CA LEU A 261 18.85 -1.34 -12.58
C LEU A 261 20.06 -0.47 -12.24
N VAL A 262 20.09 0.74 -12.77
CA VAL A 262 21.20 1.67 -12.63
C VAL A 262 20.63 2.95 -12.05
N ASP A 263 20.85 3.11 -10.75
CA ASP A 263 20.31 4.19 -9.94
C ASP A 263 21.42 5.15 -9.52
N GLU A 264 21.14 6.45 -9.48
CA GLU A 264 22.13 7.47 -9.13
C GLU A 264 21.79 8.15 -7.82
N TRP A 265 22.76 8.15 -6.90
CA TRP A 265 22.64 8.78 -5.59
C TRP A 265 23.66 9.90 -5.42
N ASN A 266 23.21 11.05 -4.94
CA ASN A 266 24.03 12.22 -4.70
C ASN A 266 24.04 12.54 -3.20
N SER A 267 25.20 12.52 -2.56
CA SER A 267 25.28 12.53 -1.08
C SER A 267 25.11 13.91 -0.43
N GLY A 268 24.70 14.91 -1.20
CA GLY A 268 24.61 16.32 -0.80
C GLY A 268 25.98 17.01 -0.63
N LYS A 269 27.03 16.28 -0.30
CA LYS A 269 28.41 16.77 -0.10
C LYS A 269 29.22 16.85 -1.41
N GLY A 270 28.54 16.93 -2.55
CA GLY A 270 29.16 16.96 -3.88
C GLY A 270 29.74 15.63 -4.38
N LYS A 271 29.41 14.50 -3.73
CA LYS A 271 29.74 13.15 -4.24
C LYS A 271 28.54 12.51 -4.93
N THR A 272 28.79 11.90 -6.08
CA THR A 272 27.78 11.20 -6.90
C THR A 272 28.20 9.75 -7.09
N PHE A 273 27.28 8.82 -6.83
CA PHE A 273 27.50 7.38 -6.89
C PHE A 273 26.46 6.71 -7.79
N VAL A 274 26.90 5.73 -8.58
CA VAL A 274 26.00 4.87 -9.35
C VAL A 274 25.89 3.51 -8.66
N ASN A 275 24.66 3.08 -8.39
CA ASN A 275 24.33 1.81 -7.77
C ASN A 275 23.83 0.83 -8.82
N PHE A 276 24.43 -0.35 -8.86
CA PHE A 276 24.09 -1.43 -9.78
C PHE A 276 23.33 -2.52 -9.06
N LEU A 277 22.07 -2.70 -9.43
CA LEU A 277 21.19 -3.75 -8.92
C LEU A 277 20.72 -4.66 -10.07
N VAL A 278 20.27 -5.87 -9.74
CA VAL A 278 19.71 -6.82 -10.70
C VAL A 278 18.38 -7.34 -10.20
N TYR A 279 17.33 -7.10 -10.97
CA TYR A 279 15.97 -7.53 -10.70
C TYR A 279 15.63 -8.85 -11.40
N CYS A 280 15.02 -9.79 -10.68
CA CYS A 280 14.27 -10.91 -11.23
C CYS A 280 13.01 -11.20 -10.36
N PRO A 281 12.08 -12.08 -10.78
CA PRO A 281 10.88 -12.39 -9.98
C PRO A 281 11.13 -12.98 -8.59
N GLU A 282 12.30 -13.57 -8.35
CA GLU A 282 12.66 -14.13 -7.03
C GLU A 282 13.14 -13.04 -6.06
N GLY A 283 13.59 -11.88 -6.56
CA GLY A 283 14.10 -10.77 -5.74
C GLY A 283 14.95 -9.76 -6.52
N THR A 284 15.38 -8.70 -5.82
CA THR A 284 16.38 -7.75 -6.33
C THR A 284 17.68 -7.88 -5.56
N ILE A 285 18.77 -8.00 -6.29
CA ILE A 285 20.15 -8.10 -5.76
C ILE A 285 20.84 -6.75 -5.94
N PHE A 286 21.57 -6.27 -4.94
CA PHE A 286 22.58 -5.22 -5.10
C PHE A 286 23.94 -5.88 -5.41
N LEU A 287 24.56 -5.49 -6.52
CA LEU A 287 25.91 -5.94 -6.89
C LEU A 287 26.97 -5.05 -6.24
N ARG A 288 26.95 -3.76 -6.60
CA ARG A 288 28.02 -2.79 -6.28
C ARG A 288 27.54 -1.34 -6.39
N SER A 289 28.30 -0.44 -5.77
CA SER A 289 28.22 1.00 -5.98
C SER A 289 29.55 1.51 -6.55
N THR A 290 29.56 2.66 -7.23
CA THR A 290 30.76 3.25 -7.83
C THR A 290 30.72 4.77 -7.78
N ASP A 291 31.78 5.39 -7.24
CA ASP A 291 31.96 6.85 -7.14
C ASP A 291 32.29 7.45 -8.53
N ILE A 292 31.34 8.17 -9.11
CA ILE A 292 31.47 8.86 -10.41
C ILE A 292 31.64 10.38 -10.26
N SER A 293 31.95 10.88 -9.05
CA SER A 293 31.99 12.32 -8.74
C SER A 293 32.99 13.11 -9.60
N HIS A 294 33.94 12.43 -10.23
CA HIS A 294 34.97 12.98 -11.11
C HIS A 294 34.59 12.92 -12.61
N ALA A 295 33.42 12.36 -12.94
CA ALA A 295 33.00 12.01 -14.29
C ALA A 295 31.46 12.10 -14.49
N ILE A 296 30.77 12.93 -13.71
CA ILE A 296 29.29 13.01 -13.62
C ILE A 296 28.62 13.19 -15.01
N ASP A 297 29.22 14.01 -15.86
CA ASP A 297 28.73 14.33 -17.22
C ASP A 297 29.21 13.33 -18.29
N SER A 298 30.03 12.34 -17.95
CA SER A 298 30.68 11.45 -18.91
C SER A 298 29.83 10.23 -19.28
N ALA A 299 29.17 10.31 -20.44
CA ALA A 299 28.48 9.17 -21.04
C ALA A 299 29.44 8.00 -21.39
N ASP A 300 30.74 8.27 -21.61
CA ASP A 300 31.76 7.24 -21.82
C ASP A 300 32.01 6.39 -20.57
N VAL A 301 32.19 7.03 -19.41
CA VAL A 301 32.39 6.34 -18.12
C VAL A 301 31.15 5.56 -17.72
N LEU A 302 29.96 6.15 -17.90
CA LEU A 302 28.70 5.43 -17.71
C LEU A 302 28.63 4.19 -18.62
N TYR A 303 28.91 4.33 -19.92
CA TYR A 303 28.87 3.22 -20.88
C TYR A 303 29.78 2.05 -20.50
N GLU A 304 31.04 2.28 -20.11
CA GLU A 304 31.94 1.20 -19.71
C GLU A 304 31.48 0.52 -18.40
N LEU A 305 30.89 1.26 -17.45
CA LEU A 305 30.29 0.68 -16.23
C LEU A 305 29.00 -0.13 -16.52
N LEU A 306 28.16 0.33 -17.46
CA LEU A 306 26.99 -0.43 -17.93
C LEU A 306 27.43 -1.77 -18.54
N LYS A 307 28.44 -1.71 -19.41
CA LYS A 307 29.03 -2.84 -20.14
C LYS A 307 29.69 -3.86 -19.20
N GLU A 308 30.53 -3.41 -18.28
CA GLU A 308 31.14 -4.24 -17.22
C GLU A 308 30.07 -5.01 -16.43
N THR A 309 28.96 -4.35 -16.10
CA THR A 309 27.84 -4.99 -15.37
C THR A 309 27.07 -6.00 -16.23
N VAL A 310 26.93 -5.76 -17.54
CA VAL A 310 26.34 -6.74 -18.48
C VAL A 310 27.22 -7.98 -18.65
N ASP A 311 28.55 -7.80 -18.68
CA ASP A 311 29.50 -8.90 -18.74
C ASP A 311 29.54 -9.70 -17.41
N GLU A 312 29.49 -9.03 -16.25
CA GLU A 312 29.42 -9.64 -14.92
C GLU A 312 28.15 -10.48 -14.71
N VAL A 313 26.97 -9.93 -15.07
CA VAL A 313 25.67 -10.63 -14.98
C VAL A 313 25.50 -11.70 -16.07
N GLY A 314 26.26 -11.58 -17.15
CA GLY A 314 26.28 -12.47 -18.29
C GLY A 314 25.16 -12.16 -19.30
N LEU A 315 25.55 -11.79 -20.52
CA LEU A 315 24.70 -11.37 -21.64
C LEU A 315 23.43 -12.22 -21.92
N ARG A 316 23.44 -13.53 -21.61
CA ARG A 316 22.26 -14.42 -21.81
C ARG A 316 21.16 -14.24 -20.76
N ASN A 317 21.50 -13.68 -19.61
CA ASN A 317 20.60 -13.43 -18.49
C ASN A 317 19.90 -12.07 -18.64
N VAL A 318 20.67 -11.04 -18.99
CA VAL A 318 20.18 -9.66 -19.15
C VAL A 318 19.13 -9.58 -20.26
N LEU A 319 17.95 -9.05 -19.94
CA LEU A 319 16.92 -8.69 -20.92
C LEU A 319 16.97 -7.18 -21.25
N GLN A 320 17.20 -6.36 -20.22
CA GLN A 320 17.28 -4.91 -20.33
C GLN A 320 18.19 -4.30 -19.26
N VAL A 321 18.65 -3.08 -19.51
CA VAL A 321 19.29 -2.19 -18.54
C VAL A 321 18.42 -0.95 -18.37
N ILE A 322 17.97 -0.69 -17.15
CA ILE A 322 17.10 0.43 -16.79
C ILE A 322 17.92 1.55 -16.14
N THR A 323 17.73 2.78 -16.60
CA THR A 323 18.44 3.99 -16.13
C THR A 323 17.48 5.14 -15.81
N SER A 324 18.00 6.28 -15.35
CA SER A 324 17.28 7.55 -15.43
C SER A 324 16.99 7.95 -16.90
N CYS A 325 16.26 9.04 -17.10
CA CYS A 325 15.89 9.57 -18.41
C CYS A 325 16.86 10.65 -18.92
N ASP A 326 17.99 10.87 -18.24
CA ASP A 326 18.90 12.00 -18.53
C ASP A 326 19.78 11.70 -19.74
N ASP A 327 20.10 12.72 -20.55
CA ASP A 327 20.73 12.54 -21.87
C ASP A 327 22.03 11.72 -21.86
N ARG A 328 22.85 11.85 -20.80
CA ARG A 328 24.07 11.04 -20.61
C ARG A 328 23.79 9.53 -20.54
N TYR A 329 22.71 9.12 -19.88
CA TYR A 329 22.26 7.73 -19.83
C TYR A 329 21.60 7.30 -21.15
N VAL A 330 20.89 8.20 -21.84
CA VAL A 330 20.36 7.95 -23.19
C VAL A 330 21.50 7.67 -24.19
N ILE A 331 22.60 8.41 -24.12
CA ILE A 331 23.79 8.21 -24.97
C ILE A 331 24.50 6.89 -24.62
N ALA A 332 24.79 6.66 -23.33
CA ALA A 332 25.46 5.45 -22.87
C ALA A 332 24.64 4.18 -23.18
N GLY A 333 23.32 4.24 -22.97
CA GLY A 333 22.38 3.15 -23.21
C GLY A 333 22.18 2.80 -24.68
N LYS A 334 22.19 3.78 -25.59
CA LYS A 334 22.20 3.53 -27.04
C LYS A 334 23.46 2.78 -27.45
N ARG A 335 24.64 3.27 -27.06
CA ARG A 335 25.93 2.61 -27.34
C ARG A 335 26.05 1.20 -26.73
N LEU A 336 25.44 0.97 -25.57
CA LEU A 336 25.31 -0.36 -24.99
C LEU A 336 24.43 -1.28 -25.86
N THR A 337 23.32 -0.75 -26.39
CA THR A 337 22.40 -1.47 -27.28
C THR A 337 23.05 -1.82 -28.62
N ASP A 338 23.93 -0.97 -29.15
CA ASP A 338 24.74 -1.24 -30.35
C ASP A 338 25.79 -2.33 -30.09
N THR A 339 26.41 -2.31 -28.90
CA THR A 339 27.45 -3.29 -28.47
C THR A 339 26.85 -4.66 -28.15
N TYR A 340 25.66 -4.69 -27.59
CA TYR A 340 24.93 -5.91 -27.23
C TYR A 340 23.56 -5.94 -27.94
N PRO A 341 23.50 -6.35 -29.22
CA PRO A 341 22.26 -6.34 -30.00
C PRO A 341 21.09 -7.09 -29.37
N THR A 342 21.31 -8.05 -28.46
CA THR A 342 20.24 -8.80 -27.77
C THR A 342 19.71 -8.15 -26.49
N VAL A 343 20.29 -7.03 -26.03
CA VAL A 343 19.90 -6.33 -24.80
C VAL A 343 19.17 -5.03 -25.15
N PHE A 344 18.12 -4.69 -24.41
CA PHE A 344 17.51 -3.36 -24.45
C PHE A 344 18.19 -2.41 -23.45
N TRP A 345 18.40 -1.16 -23.84
CA TRP A 345 18.37 -0.05 -22.88
C TRP A 345 16.93 0.49 -22.79
N THR A 346 16.45 0.73 -21.56
CA THR A 346 15.07 1.19 -21.29
C THR A 346 15.09 2.33 -20.26
N PRO A 347 14.63 3.56 -20.55
CA PRO A 347 14.48 4.59 -19.51
C PRO A 347 13.39 4.20 -18.49
N CYS A 348 13.59 4.57 -17.22
CA CYS A 348 12.71 4.21 -16.10
C CYS A 348 11.27 4.76 -16.27
N ALA A 349 10.31 3.88 -16.58
CA ALA A 349 8.92 4.25 -16.81
C ALA A 349 8.25 4.90 -15.57
N GLY A 350 8.63 4.48 -14.36
CA GLY A 350 8.19 5.13 -13.11
C GLY A 350 8.66 6.57 -13.01
N ARG A 351 9.92 6.86 -13.39
CA ARG A 351 10.44 8.23 -13.45
C ARG A 351 9.80 9.03 -14.59
N CYS A 352 9.46 8.42 -15.74
CA CYS A 352 8.67 9.08 -16.78
C CYS A 352 7.30 9.53 -16.25
N ILE A 353 6.59 8.69 -15.49
CA ILE A 353 5.27 9.02 -14.92
C ILE A 353 5.38 10.06 -13.80
N ASP A 354 6.41 9.97 -12.95
CA ASP A 354 6.71 10.99 -11.95
C ASP A 354 7.03 12.36 -12.59
N LEU A 355 7.75 12.38 -13.71
CA LEU A 355 7.99 13.59 -14.51
C LEU A 355 6.71 14.12 -15.19
N MET A 356 5.74 13.27 -15.55
CA MET A 356 4.41 13.73 -16.01
C MET A 356 3.66 14.42 -14.88
N LEU A 357 3.69 13.88 -13.66
CA LEU A 357 3.10 14.52 -12.48
C LEU A 357 3.80 15.84 -12.17
N GLN A 358 5.13 15.89 -12.19
CA GLN A 358 5.90 17.12 -11.98
C GLN A 358 5.55 18.20 -13.02
N ASP A 359 5.49 17.85 -14.31
CA ASP A 359 5.09 18.78 -15.38
C ASP A 359 3.64 19.28 -15.22
N ILE A 360 2.72 18.43 -14.73
CA ILE A 360 1.33 18.83 -14.43
C ILE A 360 1.29 19.77 -13.22
N GLY A 361 2.14 19.56 -12.22
CA GLY A 361 2.27 20.42 -11.04
C GLY A 361 2.70 21.85 -11.37
N GLU A 362 3.46 22.04 -12.45
CA GLU A 362 3.90 23.35 -12.95
C GLU A 362 2.86 24.09 -13.81
N LEU A 363 1.70 23.49 -14.13
CA LEU A 363 0.61 24.20 -14.82
C LEU A 363 0.06 25.31 -13.89
N PRO A 364 -0.12 26.57 -14.35
CA PRO A 364 -0.39 27.71 -13.47
C PRO A 364 -1.53 27.52 -12.45
N THR A 365 -2.68 27.00 -12.89
CA THR A 365 -3.84 26.72 -12.02
C THR A 365 -3.56 25.59 -11.02
N VAL A 366 -2.79 24.57 -11.42
CA VAL A 366 -2.42 23.44 -10.56
C VAL A 366 -1.42 23.91 -9.51
N LYS A 367 -0.38 24.66 -9.93
CA LYS A 367 0.65 25.23 -9.06
C LYS A 367 0.06 26.13 -7.99
N MET A 368 -0.82 27.07 -8.37
CA MET A 368 -1.53 27.95 -7.45
C MET A 368 -2.30 27.17 -6.36
N ILE A 369 -3.00 26.10 -6.76
CA ILE A 369 -3.77 25.25 -5.85
C ILE A 369 -2.86 24.41 -4.93
N LEU A 370 -1.73 23.90 -5.45
CA LEU A 370 -0.73 23.20 -4.65
C LEU A 370 -0.05 24.14 -3.64
N ASP A 371 0.29 25.38 -4.02
CA ASP A 371 0.86 26.37 -3.11
C ASP A 371 -0.15 26.78 -2.00
N GLN A 372 -1.43 26.93 -2.33
CA GLN A 372 -2.51 27.15 -1.35
C GLN A 372 -2.66 25.96 -0.39
N ALA A 373 -2.68 24.73 -0.92
CA ALA A 373 -2.76 23.51 -0.11
C ALA A 373 -1.54 23.33 0.81
N LYS A 374 -0.33 23.58 0.28
CA LYS A 374 0.93 23.59 1.05
C LYS A 374 0.96 24.68 2.11
N SER A 375 0.33 25.84 1.88
CA SER A 375 0.19 26.90 2.89
C SER A 375 -0.70 26.48 4.07
N ILE A 376 -1.86 25.88 3.81
CA ILE A 376 -2.72 25.30 4.87
C ILE A 376 -1.95 24.23 5.66
N SER A 377 -1.23 23.36 4.96
CA SER A 377 -0.45 22.28 5.59
C SER A 377 0.66 22.82 6.49
N ARG A 378 1.53 23.69 5.98
CA ARG A 378 2.61 24.32 6.76
C ARG A 378 2.07 24.99 8.03
N TYR A 379 1.03 25.82 7.89
CA TYR A 379 0.41 26.47 9.04
C TYR A 379 -0.12 25.47 10.08
N THR A 380 -0.72 24.36 9.62
CA THR A 380 -1.19 23.28 10.50
C THR A 380 -0.03 22.63 11.26
N TYR A 381 1.06 22.27 10.59
CA TYR A 381 2.19 21.55 11.20
C TYR A 381 3.11 22.45 12.05
N SER A 382 3.28 23.73 11.70
CA SER A 382 4.05 24.70 12.50
C SER A 382 3.45 25.00 13.88
N ASN A 383 2.14 24.79 14.06
CA ASN A 383 1.41 25.19 15.27
C ASN A 383 0.81 23.95 15.97
N SER A 384 1.49 23.38 16.97
CA SER A 384 1.09 22.11 17.63
C SER A 384 -0.36 22.06 18.13
N VAL A 385 -0.90 23.18 18.59
CA VAL A 385 -2.31 23.29 19.01
C VAL A 385 -3.27 23.12 17.82
N VAL A 386 -2.91 23.67 16.66
CA VAL A 386 -3.68 23.54 15.41
C VAL A 386 -3.54 22.12 14.85
N LEU A 387 -2.35 21.52 14.92
CA LEU A 387 -2.12 20.11 14.59
C LEU A 387 -2.98 19.16 15.45
N ASN A 388 -2.96 19.31 16.78
CA ASN A 388 -3.75 18.50 17.71
C ASN A 388 -5.27 18.78 17.58
N MET A 389 -5.66 19.96 17.11
CA MET A 389 -7.04 20.26 16.73
C MET A 389 -7.41 19.51 15.45
N MET A 390 -6.63 19.66 14.38
CA MET A 390 -6.83 18.97 13.10
C MET A 390 -6.91 17.45 13.31
N ARG A 391 -5.92 16.84 13.99
CA ARG A 391 -5.90 15.40 14.32
C ARG A 391 -7.15 14.94 15.10
N ARG A 392 -7.80 15.79 15.91
CA ARG A 392 -9.10 15.46 16.54
C ARG A 392 -10.26 15.52 15.55
N TYR A 393 -10.39 16.61 14.79
CA TYR A 393 -11.48 16.76 13.83
C TYR A 393 -11.39 15.76 12.66
N THR A 394 -10.20 15.27 12.32
CA THR A 394 -9.96 14.26 11.27
C THR A 394 -9.87 12.82 11.78
N PHE A 395 -10.15 12.56 13.07
CA PHE A 395 -10.06 11.22 13.69
C PHE A 395 -8.67 10.55 13.53
N GLY A 396 -7.60 11.34 13.68
CA GLY A 396 -6.21 10.90 13.57
C GLY A 396 -5.62 10.97 12.16
N VAL A 397 -6.43 11.26 11.12
CA VAL A 397 -5.96 11.30 9.73
C VAL A 397 -5.19 12.60 9.46
N ASP A 398 -3.87 12.47 9.36
CA ASP A 398 -2.98 13.58 8.95
C ASP A 398 -3.24 14.06 7.53
N LEU A 399 -3.01 15.37 7.28
CA LEU A 399 -3.19 16.02 5.99
C LEU A 399 -2.33 15.40 4.89
N VAL A 400 -1.04 15.19 5.18
CA VAL A 400 -0.04 14.74 4.21
C VAL A 400 -0.20 13.24 3.93
N ASP A 401 -0.18 12.89 2.65
CA ASP A 401 -0.27 11.50 2.17
C ASP A 401 1.01 11.17 1.40
N LEU A 402 1.92 10.45 2.07
CA LEU A 402 3.27 10.20 1.56
C LEU A 402 3.25 9.33 0.29
N GLY A 403 3.67 9.91 -0.82
CA GLY A 403 3.96 9.21 -2.08
C GLY A 403 5.38 8.66 -2.13
N THR A 404 5.71 7.93 -3.20
CA THR A 404 7.07 7.41 -3.44
C THR A 404 8.05 8.50 -3.91
N THR A 405 7.56 9.71 -4.20
CA THR A 405 8.31 10.87 -4.71
C THR A 405 7.66 12.17 -4.21
N ARG A 406 8.37 13.31 -4.32
CA ARG A 406 7.79 14.64 -4.04
C ARG A 406 6.53 14.89 -4.90
N SER A 407 6.61 14.68 -6.21
CA SER A 407 5.50 14.88 -7.16
C SER A 407 4.28 14.00 -6.89
N SER A 408 4.47 12.75 -6.43
CA SER A 408 3.34 11.88 -6.05
C SER A 408 2.73 12.26 -4.70
N THR A 409 3.56 12.69 -3.74
CA THR A 409 3.12 13.22 -2.44
C THR A 409 2.24 14.46 -2.60
N ASP A 410 2.60 15.37 -3.52
CA ASP A 410 1.81 16.58 -3.79
C ASP A 410 0.36 16.27 -4.14
N PHE A 411 0.13 15.37 -5.11
CA PHE A 411 -1.23 15.03 -5.56
C PHE A 411 -1.94 14.03 -4.63
N MET A 412 -1.21 13.13 -3.95
CA MET A 412 -1.80 12.27 -2.92
C MET A 412 -2.31 13.10 -1.73
N THR A 413 -1.52 14.08 -1.28
CA THR A 413 -1.91 15.01 -0.22
C THR A 413 -3.09 15.87 -0.64
N LEU A 414 -3.07 16.47 -1.83
CA LEU A 414 -4.20 17.24 -2.37
C LEU A 414 -5.49 16.40 -2.42
N LYS A 415 -5.39 15.15 -2.87
CA LYS A 415 -6.51 14.20 -2.89
C LYS A 415 -6.98 13.84 -1.47
N ARG A 416 -6.07 13.70 -0.50
CA ARG A 416 -6.44 13.44 0.90
C ARG A 416 -7.18 14.63 1.50
N MET A 417 -6.70 15.86 1.31
CA MET A 417 -7.38 17.09 1.75
C MET A 417 -8.81 17.18 1.21
N VAL A 418 -9.05 16.80 -0.05
CA VAL A 418 -10.40 16.73 -0.64
C VAL A 418 -11.29 15.71 0.08
N ASN A 419 -10.76 14.53 0.45
CA ASN A 419 -11.53 13.51 1.17
C ASN A 419 -11.93 13.95 2.59
N ILE A 420 -11.04 14.65 3.31
CA ILE A 420 -11.28 15.15 4.68
C ILE A 420 -11.84 16.59 4.71
N ARG A 421 -12.29 17.12 3.56
CA ARG A 421 -12.81 18.49 3.41
C ARG A 421 -13.77 18.88 4.52
N HIS A 422 -14.78 18.05 4.79
CA HIS A 422 -15.83 18.38 5.76
C HIS A 422 -15.30 18.44 7.21
N ASN A 423 -14.29 17.63 7.55
CA ASN A 423 -13.60 17.69 8.83
C ASN A 423 -12.84 19.01 9.00
N LEU A 424 -12.11 19.44 7.96
CA LEU A 424 -11.36 20.69 7.96
C LEU A 424 -12.29 21.93 7.97
N GLN A 425 -13.41 21.88 7.25
CA GLN A 425 -14.42 22.92 7.30
C GLN A 425 -15.09 22.99 8.70
N SER A 426 -15.46 21.84 9.28
CA SER A 426 -15.99 21.77 10.66
C SER A 426 -15.04 22.37 11.68
N MET A 427 -13.75 21.98 11.63
CA MET A 427 -12.68 22.52 12.47
C MET A 427 -12.61 24.05 12.38
N ILE A 428 -12.53 24.60 11.17
CA ILE A 428 -12.35 26.04 10.94
C ILE A 428 -13.59 26.87 11.31
N THR A 429 -14.77 26.26 11.39
CA THR A 429 -16.01 26.88 11.88
C THR A 429 -16.28 26.67 13.36
N SER A 430 -15.43 25.90 14.07
CA SER A 430 -15.67 25.55 15.48
C SER A 430 -15.45 26.73 16.43
N GLU A 431 -16.18 26.74 17.55
CA GLU A 431 -15.94 27.66 18.66
C GLU A 431 -14.48 27.57 19.16
N GLU A 432 -13.93 26.35 19.22
CA GLU A 432 -12.53 26.10 19.61
C GLU A 432 -11.52 26.81 18.70
N TRP A 433 -11.77 26.84 17.39
CA TRP A 433 -10.97 27.64 16.45
C TRP A 433 -11.21 29.13 16.60
N MET A 434 -12.47 29.58 16.74
CA MET A 434 -12.81 31.01 16.83
C MET A 434 -12.30 31.68 18.13
N GLU A 435 -12.27 30.96 19.24
CA GLU A 435 -11.69 31.44 20.50
C GLU A 435 -10.16 31.41 20.50
N SER A 436 -9.55 30.51 19.73
CA SER A 436 -8.09 30.34 19.59
C SER A 436 -7.32 31.64 19.34
N PRO A 437 -6.07 31.78 19.81
CA PRO A 437 -5.18 32.85 19.37
C PRO A 437 -4.68 32.64 17.93
N TYR A 438 -4.76 31.41 17.40
CA TYR A 438 -4.22 31.05 16.08
C TYR A 438 -5.11 31.58 14.94
N SER A 439 -6.44 31.48 15.06
CA SER A 439 -7.40 32.03 14.08
C SER A 439 -7.31 33.54 13.89
N LYS A 440 -6.79 34.26 14.89
CA LYS A 440 -6.62 35.72 14.91
C LYS A 440 -5.30 36.20 14.28
N LYS A 441 -4.43 35.28 13.86
CA LYS A 441 -3.24 35.59 13.04
C LYS A 441 -3.62 35.83 11.58
N SER A 442 -2.81 36.60 10.85
CA SER A 442 -2.95 36.86 9.41
C SER A 442 -3.07 35.56 8.58
N GLU A 443 -2.28 34.56 8.93
CA GLU A 443 -2.24 33.27 8.23
C GLU A 443 -3.45 32.40 8.63
N GLY A 444 -3.96 32.57 9.86
CA GLY A 444 -5.20 31.94 10.32
C GLY A 444 -6.42 32.41 9.53
N PHE A 445 -6.51 33.71 9.23
CA PHE A 445 -7.54 34.24 8.33
C PHE A 445 -7.37 33.71 6.90
N ALA A 446 -6.15 33.65 6.36
CA ALA A 446 -5.90 33.11 5.02
C ALA A 446 -6.28 31.62 4.89
N VAL A 447 -6.05 30.83 5.95
CA VAL A 447 -6.51 29.43 6.04
C VAL A 447 -8.04 29.35 6.10
N LEU A 448 -8.70 30.20 6.89
CA LEU A 448 -10.16 30.29 6.96
C LEU A 448 -10.79 30.64 5.60
N ASP A 449 -10.28 31.64 4.90
CA ASP A 449 -10.77 32.05 3.57
C ASP A 449 -10.60 30.92 2.54
N THR A 450 -9.46 30.24 2.56
CA THR A 450 -9.15 29.16 1.61
C THR A 450 -10.00 27.90 1.89
N ILE A 451 -10.20 27.52 3.16
CA ILE A 451 -11.04 26.38 3.55
C ILE A 451 -12.54 26.69 3.36
N SER A 452 -12.95 27.96 3.46
CA SER A 452 -14.29 28.41 3.11
C SER A 452 -14.54 28.45 1.59
N SER A 453 -13.50 28.61 0.78
CA SER A 453 -13.62 28.80 -0.67
C SER A 453 -14.12 27.56 -1.43
N GLN A 454 -15.34 27.65 -1.98
CA GLN A 454 -15.90 26.61 -2.84
C GLN A 454 -15.09 26.42 -4.15
N SER A 455 -14.47 27.48 -4.69
CA SER A 455 -13.67 27.40 -5.92
C SER A 455 -12.31 26.73 -5.71
N PHE A 456 -11.70 26.90 -4.52
CA PHE A 456 -10.55 26.10 -4.09
C PHE A 456 -10.92 24.61 -4.13
N TRP A 457 -11.94 24.20 -3.36
CA TRP A 457 -12.33 22.79 -3.27
C TRP A 457 -12.76 22.15 -4.60
N SER A 458 -13.47 22.88 -5.47
CA SER A 458 -13.84 22.35 -6.80
C SER A 458 -12.61 22.10 -7.67
N THR A 459 -11.60 22.98 -7.58
CA THR A 459 -10.37 22.87 -8.36
C THR A 459 -9.46 21.78 -7.79
N CYS A 460 -9.30 21.69 -6.46
CA CYS A 460 -8.61 20.58 -5.80
C CYS A 460 -9.20 19.22 -6.21
N ALA A 461 -10.54 19.12 -6.20
CA ALA A 461 -11.24 17.90 -6.60
C ALA A 461 -11.05 17.56 -8.09
N LEU A 462 -11.01 18.55 -8.98
CA LEU A 462 -10.71 18.35 -10.40
C LEU A 462 -9.27 17.85 -10.60
N VAL A 463 -8.27 18.56 -10.05
CA VAL A 463 -6.84 18.19 -10.15
C VAL A 463 -6.58 16.78 -9.59
N ALA A 464 -7.23 16.42 -8.49
CA ALA A 464 -7.15 15.08 -7.92
C ALA A 464 -7.72 14.00 -8.87
N ARG A 465 -8.83 14.26 -9.59
CA ARG A 465 -9.39 13.30 -10.57
C ARG A 465 -8.54 13.21 -11.85
N LEU A 466 -7.90 14.29 -12.27
CA LEU A 466 -7.01 14.30 -13.44
C LEU A 466 -5.69 13.54 -13.19
N THR A 467 -5.15 13.59 -11.97
CA THR A 467 -3.86 12.97 -11.62
C THR A 467 -3.96 11.57 -11.00
N ASP A 468 -5.08 11.20 -10.37
CA ASP A 468 -5.31 9.88 -9.80
C ASP A 468 -5.05 8.68 -10.77
N PRO A 469 -5.38 8.73 -12.07
CA PRO A 469 -5.01 7.69 -13.03
C PRO A 469 -3.48 7.49 -13.15
N LEU A 470 -2.70 8.57 -13.14
CA LEU A 470 -1.24 8.53 -13.19
C LEU A 470 -0.64 8.06 -11.86
N LEU A 471 -1.19 8.50 -10.72
CA LEU A 471 -0.81 7.99 -9.39
C LEU A 471 -1.05 6.48 -9.26
N ARG A 472 -2.21 6.00 -9.74
CA ARG A 472 -2.52 4.56 -9.79
C ARG A 472 -1.53 3.80 -10.67
N LEU A 473 -1.11 4.38 -11.80
CA LEU A 473 -0.12 3.74 -12.67
C LEU A 473 1.28 3.73 -12.04
N LEU A 474 1.71 4.83 -11.42
CA LEU A 474 2.97 4.92 -10.68
C LEU A 474 3.05 3.82 -9.62
N ARG A 475 1.98 3.65 -8.82
CA ARG A 475 1.84 2.57 -7.84
C ARG A 475 1.90 1.15 -8.44
N ILE A 476 1.51 0.98 -9.71
CA ILE A 476 1.63 -0.30 -10.42
C ILE A 476 3.06 -0.53 -10.90
N VAL A 477 3.71 0.47 -11.53
CA VAL A 477 5.07 0.29 -12.08
C VAL A 477 6.17 0.23 -11.02
N SER A 478 5.95 0.86 -9.86
CA SER A 478 6.84 0.78 -8.69
C SER A 478 6.50 -0.42 -7.76
N SER A 479 5.75 -1.42 -8.23
CA SER A 479 5.35 -2.57 -7.41
C SER A 479 6.43 -3.65 -7.37
N GLU A 480 7.25 -3.62 -6.32
CA GLU A 480 8.31 -4.61 -6.03
C GLU A 480 7.82 -6.08 -6.18
N LYS A 481 6.59 -6.35 -5.74
CA LYS A 481 5.97 -7.68 -5.71
C LYS A 481 5.32 -8.12 -7.02
N ARG A 482 5.17 -7.22 -8.02
CA ARG A 482 4.40 -7.48 -9.24
C ARG A 482 5.02 -6.81 -10.47
N PRO A 483 5.73 -7.55 -11.34
CA PRO A 483 6.19 -7.08 -12.64
C PRO A 483 5.12 -6.32 -13.45
N ALA A 484 5.47 -5.10 -13.86
CA ALA A 484 4.53 -4.15 -14.45
C ALA A 484 4.57 -4.08 -15.99
N MET A 485 5.47 -4.84 -16.63
CA MET A 485 5.74 -4.78 -18.08
C MET A 485 4.48 -4.90 -18.95
N GLY A 486 3.50 -5.72 -18.53
CA GLY A 486 2.23 -5.89 -19.21
C GLY A 486 1.16 -4.81 -18.97
N PHE A 487 1.45 -3.77 -18.18
CA PHE A 487 0.44 -2.81 -17.70
C PHE A 487 0.68 -1.35 -18.12
N VAL A 488 1.91 -0.97 -18.51
CA VAL A 488 2.28 0.44 -18.72
C VAL A 488 1.43 1.13 -19.81
N TYR A 489 1.35 0.55 -21.02
CA TYR A 489 0.50 1.05 -22.11
C TYR A 489 -0.98 1.16 -21.70
N ALA A 490 -1.52 0.13 -21.04
CA ALA A 490 -2.90 0.10 -20.59
C ALA A 490 -3.22 1.22 -19.59
N GLY A 491 -2.27 1.51 -18.69
CA GLY A 491 -2.38 2.59 -17.72
C GLY A 491 -2.38 3.97 -18.35
N LEU A 492 -1.44 4.23 -19.27
CA LEU A 492 -1.33 5.54 -19.93
C LEU A 492 -2.54 5.84 -20.83
N TYR A 493 -3.02 4.84 -21.57
CA TYR A 493 -4.28 4.97 -22.33
C TYR A 493 -5.45 5.33 -21.40
N ARG A 494 -5.60 4.62 -20.28
CA ARG A 494 -6.65 4.91 -19.28
C ARG A 494 -6.49 6.27 -18.61
N ALA A 495 -5.26 6.77 -18.42
CA ALA A 495 -5.03 8.11 -17.92
C ALA A 495 -5.48 9.17 -18.92
N LYS A 496 -5.10 9.04 -20.19
CA LYS A 496 -5.54 9.95 -21.27
C LYS A 496 -7.06 9.97 -21.43
N GLU A 497 -7.72 8.81 -21.40
CA GLU A 497 -9.17 8.72 -21.48
C GLU A 497 -9.91 9.28 -20.25
N ALA A 498 -9.38 9.06 -19.04
CA ALA A 498 -9.93 9.68 -17.84
C ALA A 498 -9.85 11.22 -17.89
N ILE A 499 -8.72 11.76 -18.36
CA ILE A 499 -8.52 13.20 -18.55
C ILE A 499 -9.46 13.76 -19.64
N LYS A 500 -9.64 13.04 -20.77
CA LYS A 500 -10.63 13.39 -21.81
C LYS A 500 -12.06 13.45 -21.24
N LYS A 501 -12.43 12.48 -20.40
CA LYS A 501 -13.75 12.41 -19.76
C LYS A 501 -14.01 13.55 -18.76
N GLU A 502 -12.99 13.97 -18.02
CA GLU A 502 -13.13 15.03 -16.99
C GLU A 502 -13.17 16.45 -17.57
N LEU A 503 -12.41 16.73 -18.63
CA LEU A 503 -12.32 18.08 -19.20
C LEU A 503 -13.26 18.30 -20.40
N VAL A 504 -13.57 17.26 -21.17
CA VAL A 504 -14.44 17.25 -22.38
C VAL A 504 -13.94 18.12 -23.54
N ASN A 505 -13.60 19.39 -23.31
CA ASN A 505 -13.01 20.30 -24.28
C ASN A 505 -11.64 19.81 -24.75
N LYS A 506 -11.46 19.72 -26.08
CA LYS A 506 -10.23 19.27 -26.73
C LYS A 506 -9.04 20.16 -26.42
N GLU A 507 -9.23 21.47 -26.33
CA GLU A 507 -8.11 22.39 -26.06
C GLU A 507 -7.56 22.21 -24.65
N GLU A 508 -8.43 21.93 -23.67
CA GLU A 508 -8.06 21.70 -22.28
C GLU A 508 -7.39 20.34 -22.06
N TYR A 509 -7.98 19.23 -22.53
CA TYR A 509 -7.35 17.91 -22.35
C TYR A 509 -6.06 17.74 -23.15
N LEU A 510 -5.89 18.47 -24.26
CA LEU A 510 -4.64 18.43 -25.03
C LEU A 510 -3.44 18.98 -24.24
N VAL A 511 -3.61 19.92 -23.30
CA VAL A 511 -2.50 20.40 -22.44
C VAL A 511 -1.87 19.22 -21.66
N TYR A 512 -2.72 18.41 -21.03
CA TYR A 512 -2.30 17.24 -20.25
C TYR A 512 -1.83 16.09 -21.15
N TRP A 513 -2.50 15.86 -22.29
CA TRP A 513 -2.07 14.83 -23.25
C TRP A 513 -0.69 15.14 -23.83
N ASN A 514 -0.39 16.40 -24.14
CA ASN A 514 0.92 16.83 -24.65
C ASN A 514 2.03 16.61 -23.62
N ILE A 515 1.76 16.79 -22.32
CA ILE A 515 2.71 16.45 -21.24
C ILE A 515 2.97 14.94 -21.22
N ILE A 516 1.91 14.13 -21.23
CA ILE A 516 2.01 12.66 -21.22
C ILE A 516 2.77 12.17 -22.45
N ASP A 517 2.40 12.61 -23.65
CA ASP A 517 3.02 12.15 -24.89
C ASP A 517 4.49 12.58 -24.98
N ARG A 518 4.83 13.82 -24.59
CA ARG A 518 6.23 14.31 -24.52
C ARG A 518 7.09 13.49 -23.56
N ARG A 519 6.57 13.14 -22.38
CA ARG A 519 7.31 12.33 -21.39
C ARG A 519 7.29 10.83 -21.69
N TRP A 520 6.40 10.38 -22.57
CA TRP A 520 6.29 8.99 -23.00
C TRP A 520 7.00 8.70 -24.34
N GLU A 521 7.34 9.70 -25.16
CA GLU A 521 7.89 9.52 -26.52
C GLU A 521 9.01 8.47 -26.62
N GLN A 522 10.00 8.51 -25.72
CA GLN A 522 11.12 7.55 -25.69
C GLN A 522 10.68 6.10 -25.45
N LEU A 523 9.54 5.89 -24.78
CA LEU A 523 8.96 4.58 -24.45
C LEU A 523 7.79 4.18 -25.36
N GLN A 524 7.16 5.14 -26.04
CA GLN A 524 6.01 4.95 -26.95
C GLN A 524 6.32 4.05 -28.15
N ARG A 525 7.59 3.88 -28.50
CA ARG A 525 8.05 2.93 -29.53
C ARG A 525 8.96 1.85 -28.97
N HIS A 526 9.06 1.70 -27.65
CA HIS A 526 9.95 0.72 -27.05
C HIS A 526 9.38 -0.71 -27.18
N PRO A 527 10.04 -1.61 -27.93
CA PRO A 527 9.47 -2.93 -28.28
C PRO A 527 9.10 -3.78 -27.06
N LEU A 528 9.86 -3.69 -25.97
CA LEU A 528 9.67 -4.51 -24.78
C LEU A 528 8.35 -4.22 -24.03
N HIS A 529 7.96 -2.95 -23.93
CA HIS A 529 6.69 -2.57 -23.31
C HIS A 529 5.50 -2.93 -24.21
N ALA A 530 5.66 -2.80 -25.53
CA ALA A 530 4.63 -3.17 -26.50
C ALA A 530 4.39 -4.70 -26.51
N ALA A 531 5.47 -5.48 -26.49
CA ALA A 531 5.42 -6.93 -26.30
C ALA A 531 4.83 -7.32 -24.94
N GLY A 532 5.18 -6.62 -23.86
CA GLY A 532 4.55 -6.79 -22.56
C GLY A 532 3.03 -6.63 -22.61
N PHE A 533 2.54 -5.56 -23.24
CA PHE A 533 1.10 -5.31 -23.39
C PHE A 533 0.40 -6.35 -24.28
N TYR A 534 0.98 -6.71 -25.44
CA TYR A 534 0.48 -7.76 -26.33
C TYR A 534 0.39 -9.13 -25.65
N LEU A 535 1.37 -9.46 -24.81
CA LEU A 535 1.43 -10.71 -24.07
C LEU A 535 0.62 -10.66 -22.76
N ASN A 536 -0.03 -9.54 -22.43
CA ASN A 536 -0.97 -9.49 -21.31
C ASN A 536 -2.37 -9.93 -21.76
N PRO A 537 -2.84 -11.14 -21.39
CA PRO A 537 -4.10 -11.68 -21.88
C PRO A 537 -5.32 -10.93 -21.35
N LYS A 538 -5.18 -10.11 -20.29
CA LYS A 538 -6.24 -9.23 -19.79
C LYS A 538 -6.58 -8.11 -20.76
N PHE A 539 -5.59 -7.62 -21.52
CA PHE A 539 -5.76 -6.50 -22.43
C PHE A 539 -5.84 -6.98 -23.87
N PHE A 540 -4.97 -7.91 -24.29
CA PHE A 540 -4.91 -8.41 -25.65
C PHE A 540 -6.24 -8.93 -26.19
N TYR A 541 -6.95 -9.77 -25.44
CA TYR A 541 -8.26 -10.29 -25.84
C TYR A 541 -9.43 -9.32 -25.58
N SER A 542 -9.14 -8.10 -25.14
CA SER A 542 -10.11 -7.01 -24.91
C SER A 542 -9.84 -5.81 -25.84
N LEU A 543 -9.00 -5.99 -26.85
CA LEU A 543 -8.71 -5.01 -27.91
C LEU A 543 -9.57 -5.28 -29.14
N GLU A 544 -10.38 -4.30 -29.51
CA GLU A 544 -11.18 -4.30 -30.73
C GLU A 544 -10.52 -3.42 -31.82
N GLY A 545 -10.75 -3.76 -33.09
CA GLY A 545 -10.24 -3.00 -34.25
C GLY A 545 -8.72 -3.10 -34.51
N ASP A 546 -8.21 -2.18 -35.33
CA ASP A 546 -6.85 -2.22 -35.89
C ASP A 546 -5.71 -1.92 -34.90
N ALA A 547 -5.99 -1.66 -33.63
CA ALA A 547 -4.99 -1.40 -32.59
C ALA A 547 -3.91 -2.51 -32.49
N HIS A 548 -4.28 -3.74 -32.84
CA HIS A 548 -3.36 -4.88 -32.94
C HIS A 548 -2.23 -4.67 -33.95
N LEU A 549 -2.45 -3.96 -35.07
CA LEU A 549 -1.53 -3.93 -36.21
C LEU A 549 -0.20 -3.22 -35.90
N HIS A 550 -0.25 -2.04 -35.26
CA HIS A 550 0.96 -1.28 -34.92
C HIS A 550 1.77 -2.01 -33.83
N ILE A 551 1.09 -2.46 -32.78
CA ILE A 551 1.69 -3.17 -31.64
C ILE A 551 2.38 -4.47 -32.11
N ARG A 552 1.78 -5.17 -33.07
CA ARG A 552 2.33 -6.41 -33.65
C ARG A 552 3.67 -6.20 -34.35
N SER A 553 3.95 -5.02 -34.93
CA SER A 553 5.28 -4.73 -35.49
C SER A 553 6.32 -4.67 -34.37
N LEU A 554 6.05 -3.92 -33.30
CA LEU A 554 6.93 -3.80 -32.14
C LEU A 554 7.11 -5.14 -31.41
N VAL A 555 6.13 -6.05 -31.47
CA VAL A 555 6.27 -7.44 -31.00
C VAL A 555 7.29 -8.22 -31.84
N TYR A 556 7.30 -8.04 -33.17
CA TYR A 556 8.27 -8.69 -34.05
C TYR A 556 9.68 -8.14 -33.83
N ASP A 557 9.86 -6.83 -33.72
CA ASP A 557 11.13 -6.19 -33.37
C ASP A 557 11.69 -6.76 -32.04
N CYS A 558 10.80 -7.02 -31.07
CA CYS A 558 11.15 -7.61 -29.78
C CYS A 558 11.53 -9.10 -29.90
N ILE A 559 10.86 -9.87 -30.76
CA ILE A 559 11.19 -11.28 -31.03
C ILE A 559 12.55 -11.40 -31.71
N GLU A 560 12.80 -10.62 -32.77
CA GLU A 560 14.06 -10.64 -33.51
C GLU A 560 15.24 -10.30 -32.61
N LYS A 561 15.09 -9.27 -31.76
CA LYS A 561 16.13 -8.83 -30.82
C LYS A 561 16.40 -9.83 -29.69
N LEU A 562 15.36 -10.45 -29.10
CA LEU A 562 15.50 -11.35 -27.95
C LEU A 562 15.76 -12.82 -28.32
N VAL A 563 15.58 -13.23 -29.58
CA VAL A 563 15.64 -14.63 -30.01
C VAL A 563 16.60 -14.80 -31.20
N PRO A 564 17.90 -15.04 -30.97
CA PRO A 564 18.90 -15.09 -32.06
C PRO A 564 18.83 -16.31 -33.01
N ASP A 565 17.95 -17.28 -32.78
CA ASP A 565 17.75 -18.44 -33.68
C ASP A 565 16.46 -18.24 -34.50
N PRO A 566 16.56 -18.01 -35.83
CA PRO A 566 15.40 -17.89 -36.71
C PRO A 566 14.45 -19.10 -36.65
N LYS A 567 14.96 -20.31 -36.36
CA LYS A 567 14.12 -21.52 -36.22
C LYS A 567 13.29 -21.52 -34.93
N ILE A 568 13.60 -20.64 -33.98
CA ILE A 568 12.78 -20.37 -32.79
C ILE A 568 11.86 -19.19 -33.06
N GLN A 569 12.32 -18.14 -33.77
CA GLN A 569 11.45 -17.05 -34.26
C GLN A 569 10.26 -17.61 -35.07
N ASP A 570 10.52 -18.47 -36.06
CA ASP A 570 9.51 -19.19 -36.86
C ASP A 570 8.46 -19.94 -36.04
N LYS A 571 8.87 -20.52 -34.90
CA LYS A 571 7.98 -21.25 -33.98
C LYS A 571 7.15 -20.28 -33.16
N ILE A 572 7.77 -19.23 -32.63
CA ILE A 572 7.08 -18.16 -31.90
C ILE A 572 6.03 -17.50 -32.79
N MET A 573 6.33 -17.25 -34.07
CA MET A 573 5.37 -16.68 -35.03
C MET A 573 4.15 -17.58 -35.25
N LYS A 574 4.35 -18.91 -35.38
CA LYS A 574 3.25 -19.89 -35.49
C LYS A 574 2.45 -20.01 -34.19
N GLU A 575 3.12 -20.04 -33.05
CA GLU A 575 2.50 -20.03 -31.72
C GLU A 575 1.74 -18.72 -31.43
N THR A 576 2.17 -17.60 -32.00
CA THR A 576 1.50 -16.29 -31.91
C THR A 576 0.15 -16.29 -32.62
N ALA A 577 0.01 -17.02 -33.73
CA ALA A 577 -1.28 -17.23 -34.37
C ALA A 577 -2.23 -18.08 -33.49
N SER A 578 -1.71 -19.13 -32.83
CA SER A 578 -2.48 -19.93 -31.86
C SER A 578 -2.94 -19.10 -30.66
N TYR A 579 -2.10 -18.22 -30.14
CA TYR A 579 -2.48 -17.26 -29.09
C TYR A 579 -3.52 -16.26 -29.59
N HIS A 580 -3.33 -15.65 -30.76
CA HIS A 580 -4.29 -14.69 -31.32
C HIS A 580 -5.67 -15.31 -31.56
N GLY A 581 -5.74 -16.53 -32.09
CA GLY A 581 -7.00 -17.27 -32.26
C GLY A 581 -7.58 -17.89 -30.97
N GLY A 582 -6.96 -17.70 -29.81
CA GLY A 582 -7.38 -18.33 -28.55
C GLY A 582 -7.38 -19.87 -28.60
N VAL A 583 -6.53 -20.47 -29.42
CA VAL A 583 -6.56 -21.90 -29.77
C VAL A 583 -6.14 -22.76 -28.58
N GLY A 584 -6.80 -23.92 -28.42
CA GLY A 584 -6.48 -24.89 -27.39
C GLY A 584 -6.75 -24.36 -25.98
N ASP A 585 -5.71 -24.33 -25.15
CA ASP A 585 -5.87 -24.05 -23.71
C ASP A 585 -6.20 -22.58 -23.42
N PHE A 586 -5.78 -21.66 -24.28
CA PHE A 586 -6.06 -20.23 -24.20
C PHE A 586 -7.56 -19.87 -24.28
N GLY A 587 -8.33 -20.70 -24.99
CA GLY A 587 -9.79 -20.56 -25.19
C GLY A 587 -10.64 -21.32 -24.18
N ARG A 588 -10.03 -22.09 -23.26
CA ARG A 588 -10.80 -22.78 -22.21
C ARG A 588 -11.54 -21.76 -21.34
N LYS A 589 -12.80 -22.06 -20.96
CA LYS A 589 -13.61 -21.20 -20.07
C LYS A 589 -12.93 -20.87 -18.73
N MET A 590 -11.99 -21.71 -18.26
CA MET A 590 -11.14 -21.42 -17.09
C MET A 590 -10.02 -20.40 -17.42
N ALA A 591 -9.32 -20.55 -18.55
CA ALA A 591 -8.29 -19.62 -19.01
C ALA A 591 -8.85 -18.23 -19.28
N ILE A 592 -10.04 -18.14 -19.89
CA ILE A 592 -10.76 -16.88 -20.14
C ILE A 592 -11.03 -16.14 -18.82
N ARG A 593 -11.63 -16.78 -17.81
CA ARG A 593 -11.84 -16.15 -16.49
C ARG A 593 -10.54 -15.80 -15.79
N ALA A 594 -9.49 -16.61 -15.99
CA ALA A 594 -8.19 -16.40 -15.37
C ALA A 594 -7.45 -15.16 -15.90
N ARG A 595 -7.84 -14.59 -17.05
CA ARG A 595 -7.27 -13.35 -17.60
C ARG A 595 -7.43 -12.16 -16.65
N ASP A 596 -8.50 -12.17 -15.84
CA ASP A 596 -8.78 -11.11 -14.87
C ASP A 596 -8.29 -11.40 -13.45
N THR A 597 -7.98 -12.67 -13.12
CA THR A 597 -7.68 -13.10 -11.74
C THR A 597 -6.24 -13.55 -11.49
N LEU A 598 -5.49 -13.91 -12.53
CA LEU A 598 -4.06 -14.24 -12.45
C LEU A 598 -3.20 -13.07 -12.92
N LEU A 599 -1.94 -13.03 -12.48
CA LEU A 599 -0.93 -12.18 -13.10
C LEU A 599 -0.59 -12.71 -14.51
N PRO A 600 -0.16 -11.86 -15.46
CA PRO A 600 0.13 -12.29 -16.83
C PRO A 600 1.12 -13.46 -16.90
N THR A 601 2.21 -13.40 -16.12
CA THR A 601 3.22 -14.46 -16.05
C THR A 601 2.66 -15.78 -15.50
N GLU A 602 1.82 -15.73 -14.46
CA GLU A 602 1.14 -16.91 -13.90
C GLU A 602 0.18 -17.55 -14.92
N TRP A 603 -0.53 -16.71 -15.69
CA TRP A 603 -1.43 -17.18 -16.74
C TRP A 603 -0.68 -17.89 -17.87
N TRP A 604 0.48 -17.37 -18.29
CA TRP A 604 1.35 -18.03 -19.27
C TRP A 604 1.95 -19.34 -18.75
N LEU A 605 2.36 -19.40 -17.48
CA LEU A 605 2.82 -20.65 -16.85
C LEU A 605 1.69 -21.69 -16.72
N THR A 606 0.43 -21.25 -16.59
CA THR A 606 -0.73 -22.14 -16.43
C THR A 606 -1.31 -22.64 -17.77
N TYR A 607 -1.40 -21.77 -18.78
CA TYR A 607 -2.13 -22.05 -20.04
C TYR A 607 -1.24 -22.01 -21.30
N GLY A 608 0.01 -21.56 -21.20
CA GLY A 608 0.96 -21.48 -22.31
C GLY A 608 1.56 -22.80 -22.77
N GLY A 609 1.23 -23.94 -22.15
CA GLY A 609 1.85 -25.25 -22.44
C GLY A 609 1.74 -25.70 -23.89
N GLY A 610 0.68 -25.30 -24.61
CA GLY A 610 0.52 -25.57 -26.04
C GLY A 610 1.35 -24.68 -26.98
N CYS A 611 2.07 -23.69 -26.44
CA CYS A 611 2.88 -22.72 -27.17
C CYS A 611 4.18 -22.42 -26.39
N PRO A 612 5.10 -23.40 -26.27
CA PRO A 612 6.20 -23.35 -25.31
C PRO A 612 7.28 -22.32 -25.63
N ASN A 613 7.49 -21.94 -26.90
CA ASN A 613 8.49 -20.95 -27.27
C ASN A 613 7.98 -19.53 -26.95
N LEU A 614 6.73 -19.25 -27.30
CA LEU A 614 6.02 -18.01 -26.99
C LEU A 614 5.79 -17.87 -25.47
N ALA A 615 5.39 -18.94 -24.78
CA ALA A 615 5.22 -18.93 -23.32
C ALA A 615 6.54 -18.67 -22.59
N ARG A 616 7.68 -19.18 -23.09
CA ARG A 616 9.01 -18.85 -22.56
C ARG A 616 9.37 -17.38 -22.80
N LEU A 617 9.10 -16.84 -23.99
CA LEU A 617 9.33 -15.41 -24.29
C LEU A 617 8.45 -14.51 -23.42
N ALA A 618 7.14 -14.81 -23.32
CA ALA A 618 6.20 -14.10 -22.49
C ALA A 618 6.59 -14.17 -21.01
N THR A 619 7.02 -15.33 -20.52
CA THR A 619 7.57 -15.47 -19.17
C THR A 619 8.78 -14.55 -18.99
N ARG A 620 9.72 -14.48 -19.94
CA ARG A 620 10.89 -13.59 -19.82
C ARG A 620 10.53 -12.11 -19.81
N ILE A 621 9.63 -11.66 -20.69
CA ILE A 621 9.23 -10.24 -20.82
C ILE A 621 8.34 -9.80 -19.64
N LEU A 622 7.28 -10.55 -19.36
CA LEU A 622 6.30 -10.21 -18.31
C LEU A 622 6.87 -10.37 -16.90
N SER A 623 8.02 -11.03 -16.73
CA SER A 623 8.75 -11.13 -15.46
C SER A 623 9.54 -9.88 -15.07
N GLN A 624 9.66 -8.87 -15.93
CA GLN A 624 10.54 -7.73 -15.67
C GLN A 624 9.85 -6.53 -15.00
N THR A 625 10.61 -5.82 -14.17
CA THR A 625 10.26 -4.47 -13.70
C THR A 625 10.33 -3.45 -14.86
N CYS A 626 9.75 -2.26 -14.62
CA CYS A 626 9.83 -1.09 -15.50
C CYS A 626 10.34 0.15 -14.76
N CYS A 627 10.77 -0.01 -13.51
CA CYS A 627 11.10 1.09 -12.60
C CYS A 627 12.40 0.79 -11.84
N LEU A 628 13.18 1.83 -11.59
CA LEU A 628 14.25 1.81 -10.59
C LEU A 628 13.62 1.69 -9.20
N ILE A 629 14.22 0.88 -8.32
CA ILE A 629 13.75 0.72 -6.94
C ILE A 629 14.39 1.81 -6.11
N HIS A 630 13.59 2.81 -5.73
CA HIS A 630 14.02 3.98 -4.98
C HIS A 630 14.18 3.57 -3.50
N HIS A 631 15.37 3.11 -3.13
CA HIS A 631 15.72 2.78 -1.74
C HIS A 631 16.14 4.05 -0.98
N LYS A 632 15.86 4.12 0.33
CA LYS A 632 16.35 5.21 1.19
C LYS A 632 17.80 4.95 1.62
N LEU A 633 18.72 5.35 0.74
CA LEU A 633 20.15 5.12 0.82
C LEU A 633 20.85 5.84 1.99
N ASP A 634 20.21 6.82 2.61
CA ASP A 634 20.72 7.60 3.74
C ASP A 634 21.14 6.75 4.95
N LYS A 635 20.62 5.51 5.03
CA LYS A 635 20.95 4.54 6.08
C LYS A 635 22.25 3.76 5.81
N VAL A 636 22.85 3.89 4.63
CA VAL A 636 24.03 3.10 4.18
C VAL A 636 25.27 3.99 4.10
N PRO A 637 26.42 3.62 4.70
CA PRO A 637 27.64 4.45 4.74
C PRO A 637 28.45 4.46 3.42
N LEU A 638 27.78 4.69 2.28
CA LEU A 638 28.36 4.77 0.93
C LEU A 638 29.49 5.82 0.84
N GLU A 639 29.29 7.01 1.40
CA GLU A 639 30.31 8.07 1.44
C GLU A 639 31.64 7.58 2.02
N HIS A 640 31.53 6.80 3.11
CA HIS A 640 32.63 6.27 3.89
C HIS A 640 33.39 5.14 3.19
N MET A 641 32.80 4.45 2.20
CA MET A 641 33.52 3.46 1.37
C MET A 641 34.64 4.13 0.57
N HIS A 642 34.37 5.32 0.05
CA HIS A 642 35.24 6.07 -0.86
C HIS A 642 36.02 7.19 -0.14
N GLU A 643 36.21 7.04 1.17
CA GLU A 643 37.23 7.75 1.95
C GLU A 643 38.53 6.94 1.95
N ARG A 644 39.70 7.61 2.00
CA ARG A 644 41.01 6.94 1.98
C ARG A 644 41.28 6.15 3.27
N LYS A 645 40.87 4.89 3.29
CA LYS A 645 41.10 3.93 4.38
C LYS A 645 42.09 2.85 3.95
N ASN A 646 42.61 2.10 4.93
CA ASN A 646 43.40 0.89 4.67
C ASN A 646 42.58 -0.09 3.81
N CYS A 647 43.21 -0.81 2.87
CA CYS A 647 42.52 -1.75 1.97
C CYS A 647 41.66 -2.79 2.70
N LEU A 648 42.08 -3.26 3.89
CA LEU A 648 41.30 -4.18 4.72
C LEU A 648 40.03 -3.53 5.29
N GLU A 649 40.07 -2.23 5.60
CA GLU A 649 38.92 -1.48 6.10
C GLU A 649 37.97 -1.09 4.96
N HIS A 650 38.50 -0.81 3.76
CA HIS A 650 37.70 -0.61 2.55
C HIS A 650 36.97 -1.91 2.16
N GLN A 651 37.67 -3.04 2.06
CA GLN A 651 37.04 -4.35 1.79
C GLN A 651 35.93 -4.66 2.79
N ARG A 652 36.21 -4.52 4.09
CA ARG A 652 35.25 -4.76 5.18
C ARG A 652 34.03 -3.84 5.13
N LEU A 653 34.17 -2.64 4.56
CA LEU A 653 33.07 -1.68 4.39
C LEU A 653 32.25 -2.00 3.12
N ASN A 654 32.90 -2.47 2.05
CA ASN A 654 32.20 -3.01 0.88
C ASN A 654 31.37 -4.26 1.24
N ASP A 655 31.94 -5.18 2.04
CA ASP A 655 31.23 -6.34 2.59
C ASP A 655 30.01 -5.92 3.44
N LEU A 656 30.17 -4.92 4.31
CA LEU A 656 29.08 -4.38 5.14
C LEU A 656 27.96 -3.78 4.28
N VAL A 657 28.31 -2.98 3.27
CA VAL A 657 27.34 -2.34 2.36
C VAL A 657 26.62 -3.40 1.52
N PHE A 658 27.33 -4.39 0.98
CA PHE A 658 26.74 -5.51 0.25
C PHE A 658 25.73 -6.30 1.10
N VAL A 659 26.06 -6.60 2.36
CA VAL A 659 25.12 -7.25 3.29
C VAL A 659 23.92 -6.35 3.59
N GLN A 660 24.16 -5.09 3.95
CA GLN A 660 23.11 -4.15 4.36
C GLN A 660 22.07 -3.89 3.26
N TYR A 661 22.53 -3.65 2.02
CA TYR A 661 21.64 -3.50 0.85
C TYR A 661 20.80 -4.76 0.65
N ASN A 662 21.44 -5.91 0.41
CA ASN A 662 20.73 -7.13 0.02
C ASN A 662 19.75 -7.62 1.11
N MET A 663 20.11 -7.49 2.39
CA MET A 663 19.17 -7.75 3.49
C MET A 663 17.96 -6.81 3.44
N SER A 664 18.16 -5.52 3.14
CA SER A 664 17.05 -4.55 3.03
C SER A 664 16.15 -4.81 1.81
N MET A 665 16.72 -5.17 0.66
CA MET A 665 15.94 -5.60 -0.52
C MET A 665 15.12 -6.87 -0.22
N LYS A 666 15.69 -7.83 0.51
CA LYS A 666 15.00 -9.05 0.98
C LYS A 666 13.86 -8.73 1.95
N GLN A 667 14.03 -7.73 2.81
CA GLN A 667 12.96 -7.22 3.69
C GLN A 667 11.82 -6.57 2.90
N MET A 668 12.09 -5.72 1.91
CA MET A 668 11.08 -5.06 1.06
C MET A 668 10.10 -6.08 0.43
N VAL A 669 10.65 -7.13 -0.21
CA VAL A 669 9.84 -8.22 -0.79
C VAL A 669 9.05 -8.98 0.28
N SER A 670 9.65 -9.23 1.45
CA SER A 670 9.04 -10.04 2.52
C SER A 670 7.95 -9.30 3.31
N SER A 671 8.09 -7.99 3.51
CA SER A 671 7.21 -7.21 4.37
C SER A 671 5.85 -7.00 3.73
N ASN A 672 4.80 -7.60 4.30
CA ASN A 672 3.40 -7.26 4.00
C ASN A 672 3.00 -5.96 4.70
N LYS A 673 3.72 -4.87 4.40
CA LYS A 673 3.28 -3.52 4.74
C LYS A 673 1.95 -3.23 4.04
N GLN A 674 0.88 -3.32 4.83
CA GLN A 674 -0.25 -2.41 4.66
C GLN A 674 0.30 -0.98 4.84
N GLN A 675 -0.41 0.04 4.35
CA GLN A 675 0.02 1.42 4.56
C GLN A 675 -0.23 1.80 6.04
N GLU A 676 0.73 1.48 6.88
CA GLU A 676 0.88 2.00 8.24
C GLU A 676 0.89 3.54 8.16
N ALA A 677 0.28 4.21 9.15
CA ALA A 677 0.24 5.67 9.20
C ALA A 677 1.65 6.19 9.52
N VAL A 678 2.39 6.60 8.47
CA VAL A 678 3.67 7.31 8.60
C VAL A 678 3.39 8.70 9.14
N ASP A 679 4.02 9.08 10.25
CA ASP A 679 3.95 10.44 10.79
C ASP A 679 4.64 11.41 9.81
N PRO A 680 3.94 12.39 9.22
CA PRO A 680 4.54 13.33 8.28
C PRO A 680 5.54 14.29 8.93
N ILE A 681 5.61 14.33 10.27
CA ILE A 681 6.60 15.11 11.02
C ILE A 681 7.87 14.28 11.27
N SER A 682 7.89 13.00 10.88
CA SER A 682 9.07 12.14 11.01
C SER A 682 10.25 12.66 10.18
N TYR A 683 11.38 12.89 10.86
CA TYR A 683 12.65 13.26 10.25
C TYR A 683 13.07 12.30 9.12
N GLU A 684 12.69 11.02 9.19
CA GLU A 684 13.04 10.00 8.19
C GLU A 684 12.38 10.21 6.81
N HIS A 685 11.38 11.11 6.72
CA HIS A 685 10.62 11.42 5.51
C HIS A 685 10.64 12.91 5.10
N ILE A 686 11.39 13.75 5.82
CA ILE A 686 11.41 15.20 5.61
C ILE A 686 11.90 15.59 4.21
N ASP A 687 12.76 14.77 3.61
CA ASP A 687 13.23 14.88 2.21
C ASP A 687 12.10 14.85 1.17
N ILE A 688 10.95 14.26 1.48
CA ILE A 688 9.78 14.18 0.60
C ILE A 688 8.71 15.21 0.99
N VAL A 689 8.56 15.51 2.29
CA VAL A 689 7.44 16.31 2.84
C VAL A 689 7.83 17.72 3.34
N GLU A 690 9.10 18.11 3.26
CA GLU A 690 9.63 19.48 3.53
C GLU A 690 8.70 20.58 3.01
N ASP A 691 8.23 20.43 1.77
CA ASP A 691 7.41 21.41 1.06
C ASP A 691 5.95 21.52 1.60
N TRP A 692 5.54 20.60 2.48
CA TRP A 692 4.23 20.53 3.14
C TRP A 692 4.29 20.79 4.65
N VAL A 693 5.47 20.66 5.27
CA VAL A 693 5.66 20.63 6.74
C VAL A 693 6.57 21.76 7.23
N ILE A 694 7.57 22.20 6.45
CA ILE A 694 8.52 23.24 6.85
C ILE A 694 8.07 24.61 6.33
N GLU A 695 8.07 25.59 7.23
CA GLU A 695 7.79 27.00 6.97
C GLU A 695 8.96 27.70 6.28
N LYS A 696 8.69 28.59 5.31
CA LYS A 696 9.75 29.15 4.43
C LYS A 696 10.60 30.26 5.07
N GLU A 697 10.27 30.69 6.28
CA GLU A 697 11.03 31.68 7.04
C GLU A 697 11.50 31.08 8.38
N LEU A 698 12.69 31.49 8.83
CA LEU A 698 13.22 31.09 10.14
C LEU A 698 12.34 31.67 11.25
N CYS A 699 11.89 30.81 12.17
CA CYS A 699 11.00 31.20 13.26
C CYS A 699 11.53 32.43 14.01
N SER A 700 10.76 33.52 14.01
CA SER A 700 10.90 34.55 15.03
C SER A 700 10.54 33.92 16.38
N ASP A 701 11.30 34.25 17.44
CA ASP A 701 11.26 33.56 18.73
C ASP A 701 10.03 33.96 19.57
N GLY A 702 8.85 33.60 19.05
CA GLY A 702 7.54 33.90 19.61
C GLY A 702 7.17 32.91 20.71
N SER A 703 7.36 33.32 21.96
CA SER A 703 7.31 32.45 23.15
C SER A 703 5.99 31.67 23.33
N GLY A 704 5.97 30.43 22.84
CA GLY A 704 5.03 29.38 23.23
C GLY A 704 5.80 28.09 23.48
N ASN A 705 5.60 27.44 24.63
CA ASN A 705 6.27 26.17 24.98
C ASN A 705 5.72 25.03 24.10
N THR A 706 6.26 24.91 22.90
CA THR A 706 5.92 23.88 21.92
C THR A 706 6.72 22.60 22.23
N GLU A 707 6.43 21.99 23.37
CA GLU A 707 7.07 20.74 23.78
C GLU A 707 6.54 19.59 22.91
N TRP A 708 7.43 18.86 22.24
CA TRP A 708 7.06 17.72 21.37
C TRP A 708 6.31 16.61 22.13
N MET A 709 6.55 16.50 23.45
CA MET A 709 5.83 15.62 24.38
C MET A 709 4.32 15.94 24.50
N ALA A 710 3.87 17.09 23.99
CA ALA A 710 2.47 17.53 23.98
C ALA A 710 1.80 17.41 22.59
N VAL A 711 2.47 16.84 21.59
CA VAL A 711 1.86 16.47 20.31
C VAL A 711 1.31 15.04 20.41
N ASP A 712 0.02 14.86 20.19
CA ASP A 712 -0.57 13.51 20.15
C ASP A 712 -0.09 12.77 18.89
N PRO A 713 0.40 11.52 19.00
CA PRO A 713 0.85 10.76 17.85
C PRO A 713 -0.31 10.47 16.88
N PRO A 714 -0.04 10.36 15.56
CA PRO A 714 -1.09 10.02 14.60
C PRO A 714 -1.69 8.64 14.93
N LEU A 715 -3.01 8.60 15.05
CA LEU A 715 -3.73 7.34 15.26
C LEU A 715 -3.83 6.61 13.92
N GLY A 716 -3.18 5.44 13.83
CA GLY A 716 -3.47 4.49 12.77
C GLY A 716 -4.92 4.00 12.85
N PHE A 717 -5.54 3.74 11.70
CA PHE A 717 -6.92 3.26 11.61
C PHE A 717 -7.14 1.99 12.46
N ASP A 718 -7.84 2.14 13.58
CA ASP A 718 -8.55 1.05 14.26
C ASP A 718 -10.04 1.28 14.00
N ASP A 719 -10.75 0.24 13.53
CA ASP A 719 -11.96 0.40 12.68
C ASP A 719 -13.26 0.68 13.49
N HIS A 720 -13.14 1.41 14.61
CA HIS A 720 -14.14 1.55 15.68
C HIS A 720 -14.17 2.97 16.30
N GLU A 721 -14.74 3.97 15.61
CA GLU A 721 -15.64 5.00 16.21
C GLU A 721 -16.24 5.97 15.16
N ILE A 722 -16.96 5.42 14.16
CA ILE A 722 -17.95 6.19 13.37
C ILE A 722 -19.30 5.48 13.49
N PHE A 723 -20.12 5.89 14.47
CA PHE A 723 -21.59 5.85 14.51
C PHE A 723 -22.11 6.08 15.95
N ASP A 724 -22.12 7.33 16.44
CA ASP A 724 -23.01 7.77 17.54
C ASP A 724 -23.08 9.32 17.59
N ALA A 725 -23.75 9.93 16.60
CA ALA A 725 -23.91 11.39 16.52
C ALA A 725 -25.13 11.85 15.69
N VAL A 726 -26.33 11.31 15.94
CA VAL A 726 -27.59 11.92 15.46
C VAL A 726 -28.73 11.72 16.48
N LYS A 727 -29.05 12.79 17.24
CA LYS A 727 -30.43 13.31 17.41
C LYS A 727 -30.46 14.49 18.40
N ASP A 728 -30.92 15.63 17.91
CA ASP A 728 -31.39 16.79 18.69
C ASP A 728 -32.56 17.45 17.92
N SER A 729 -33.34 18.31 18.62
CA SER A 729 -34.61 18.95 18.18
C SER A 729 -35.76 17.97 17.85
N GLU A 730 -37.04 18.30 18.02
CA GLU A 730 -37.75 19.54 18.45
C GLU A 730 -38.48 19.24 19.81
N GLU A 731 -38.74 20.15 20.75
CA GLU A 731 -39.71 21.29 20.75
C GLU A 731 -41.15 20.87 20.37
N GLU A 732 -42.25 21.35 20.98
CA GLU A 732 -42.50 22.54 21.82
C GLU A 732 -43.75 22.33 22.74
N ASN A 733 -44.02 23.26 23.68
CA ASN A 733 -45.27 23.48 24.46
C ASN A 733 -45.70 22.44 25.54
N GLY A 734 -46.21 22.86 26.71
CA GLY A 734 -46.36 24.22 27.23
C GLY A 734 -47.04 24.33 28.61
N GLU A 735 -47.11 25.58 29.09
CA GLU A 735 -47.92 26.15 30.19
C GLU A 735 -47.71 25.75 31.68
N GLU A 736 -47.93 26.78 32.49
CA GLU A 736 -47.87 26.91 33.95
C GLU A 736 -48.96 26.05 34.67
N ASN A 737 -49.04 25.86 35.99
CA ASN A 737 -48.94 26.86 37.07
C ASN A 737 -49.01 26.24 38.50
N ILE A 738 -48.60 27.02 39.51
CA ILE A 738 -49.02 27.00 40.94
C ILE A 738 -48.87 25.69 41.77
N GLY A 739 -48.27 25.79 42.98
CA GLY A 739 -48.56 24.83 44.06
C GLY A 739 -47.54 24.75 45.21
N ASN A 740 -47.67 25.61 46.23
CA ASN A 740 -46.85 25.56 47.46
C ASN A 740 -46.95 24.20 48.19
N HIS A 741 -45.81 23.63 48.64
CA HIS A 741 -45.48 23.70 50.08
C HIS A 741 -44.03 23.38 50.46
#